data_AF-A0AAW0B535-F1
#
_entry.id   AF-A0AAW0B535-F1
#
_cell.length_a   1.000
_cell.length_b   1.000
_cell.length_c   1.000
_cell.angle_alpha   90.00
_cell.angle_beta   90.00
_cell.angle_gamma   90.00
#
_symmetry.space_group_name_H-M   'P 1'
#
loop_
_entity.id
_entity.type
_entity.pdbx_description
1 polymer ?
#
loop_
_entity_poly.entity_id
_entity_poly.type
_entity_poly.pdbx_seq_one_letter_code
_entity_poly.pdbx_strand_id
1 'polypeptide(L)'
;MNHVDTTPYRFWAYPRGPPTIPTVIPSPLKETLETASQDLRQLAKQTSELTYNTRRSSDAAYKPWRDRWLTTFRGNESLIQQVVTWLAWASKCHEQELSKDVPVNDMVDLAISVFLLVEDGRRAEALEDLAMWQNHILSRRPFKQRSPLLEVASNIGALDSEDEDTTEDWEWQYLLWDSSGYSDSDDDSTDSHGSYDSDYLPGSPTDSDDDFEPDFDDSMDFVTDNTQDERSLAAIEVPTTEGGQEVPSRFRPRRHLQSWDLTFRNDATYETYLTQCQHWETSLRTVIYRKPVVPEGEKEEDLFSPSFQEAQSLLANTIQAIKKVPPAQYRTGSFSWAQKNSGLAQMLSRVVNPSFQFEEGSLNVPIFIRLHAFAETLAGVIDRWTPKEWSDEAVESLGEEQYQRVPSGGSHELTSLLGALCRFPDIIPRSSNPAFVYFALSENNFKTDWYRWLSWGLNSHGYIVQHVKPKQVYRMFVQEIRNLRSTVDPESGSSLYVLHDIPAPLRSILDHTIEYRRARARFRKHIREQCRATRWRNPVPCSTCGSLTDETRKCRREVIMPLNRDPNIRERYEHAGVSNAPKDKRMKPRQGGGRKNPTTIYTTEELGLSCLEPHEETLKECKQQVFYIREYEGGPLVDFVAFGVFAPEVLEEIASTIDLESGVKSVRRGSGKDRWNSGSMRCFGARVASGGRKADEYVYYAGIEADTVEEMEILFKHAKSSMYQLEVTKLLHPDLFEELRNTGKVCERVGEYGVNLFTCEGYTAPLHDDKDACRSICSQIRWDADASISEFGFCQLEYKYYIRTRANMLWSFDARKLHGTVLPSEDTLQVMRLRGGVSSGQHDSIRKKDAARAARRQAIRDNYHVRRRIYG
;
A
#
# COMPACT_ATOMS: atom_id res chain seq x y z
N MET A 1 -61.99 47.32 2.49
CA MET A 1 -61.24 47.02 1.25
C MET A 1 -60.27 45.91 1.59
N ASN A 2 -60.75 44.67 1.48
CA ASN A 2 -60.08 43.44 1.87
C ASN A 2 -60.09 42.54 0.65
N HIS A 3 -58.96 41.95 0.26
CA HIS A 3 -58.79 40.50 0.25
C HIS A 3 -57.36 40.14 -0.14
N VAL A 4 -56.73 39.40 0.78
CA VAL A 4 -55.49 38.65 0.60
C VAL A 4 -55.84 37.40 -0.20
N ASP A 5 -55.18 37.19 -1.33
CA ASP A 5 -55.30 35.95 -2.11
C ASP A 5 -54.15 35.01 -1.77
N THR A 6 -54.54 33.81 -1.31
CA THR A 6 -53.66 32.69 -0.98
C THR A 6 -53.91 31.60 -2.02
N THR A 7 -52.87 31.20 -2.76
CA THR A 7 -52.90 30.02 -3.62
C THR A 7 -51.84 29.03 -3.14
N PRO A 8 -52.20 27.78 -2.76
CA PRO A 8 -51.24 26.76 -2.39
C PRO A 8 -50.78 25.97 -3.62
N TYR A 9 -49.46 25.75 -3.69
CA TYR A 9 -48.81 24.85 -4.65
C TYR A 9 -49.26 23.40 -4.44
N ARG A 10 -49.66 22.74 -5.54
CA ARG A 10 -49.98 21.30 -5.60
C ARG A 10 -48.69 20.49 -5.72
N PHE A 11 -48.45 19.61 -4.73
CA PHE A 11 -47.45 18.54 -4.81
C PHE A 11 -47.96 17.41 -5.72
N TRP A 12 -47.10 16.95 -6.65
CA TRP A 12 -47.26 15.67 -7.34
C TRP A 12 -46.77 14.55 -6.41
N ALA A 13 -47.66 13.61 -6.08
CA ALA A 13 -47.33 12.38 -5.37
C ALA A 13 -47.09 11.26 -6.39
N TYR A 14 -45.92 10.62 -6.34
CA TYR A 14 -45.62 9.37 -7.02
C TYR A 14 -46.24 8.18 -6.25
N PRO A 15 -46.87 7.19 -6.92
CA PRO A 15 -47.38 6.00 -6.25
C PRO A 15 -46.25 4.98 -6.03
N ARG A 16 -46.09 4.53 -4.78
CA ARG A 16 -45.34 3.31 -4.45
C ARG A 16 -46.26 2.11 -4.61
N GLY A 17 -45.97 1.24 -5.57
CA GLY A 17 -46.56 -0.10 -5.68
C GLY A 17 -45.54 -1.06 -6.31
N PRO A 18 -45.46 -2.33 -5.87
CA PRO A 18 -44.55 -3.31 -6.46
C PRO A 18 -45.03 -3.75 -7.85
N PRO A 19 -44.11 -4.13 -8.76
CA PRO A 19 -44.47 -4.53 -10.12
C PRO A 19 -45.18 -5.90 -10.14
N THR A 20 -46.27 -5.98 -10.90
CA THR A 20 -46.97 -7.22 -11.25
C THR A 20 -46.18 -8.04 -12.26
N ILE A 21 -45.94 -9.32 -11.93
CA ILE A 21 -45.30 -10.33 -12.78
C ILE A 21 -46.30 -10.84 -13.84
N PRO A 22 -45.92 -11.04 -15.12
CA PRO A 22 -46.81 -11.60 -16.14
C PRO A 22 -47.16 -13.08 -15.88
N THR A 23 -48.44 -13.42 -16.00
CA THR A 23 -49.05 -14.71 -15.63
C THR A 23 -49.04 -15.80 -16.71
N VAL A 24 -48.09 -15.81 -17.65
CA VAL A 24 -48.01 -16.87 -18.67
C VAL A 24 -46.59 -17.36 -18.89
N ILE A 25 -46.29 -18.54 -18.35
CA ILE A 25 -45.04 -19.28 -18.57
C ILE A 25 -45.17 -20.09 -19.88
N PRO A 26 -44.21 -20.02 -20.82
CA PRO A 26 -44.23 -20.83 -22.04
C PRO A 26 -44.18 -22.34 -21.76
N SER A 27 -45.00 -23.13 -22.46
CA SER A 27 -45.13 -24.60 -22.26
C SER A 27 -43.82 -25.41 -22.20
N PRO A 28 -42.77 -25.13 -23.00
CA PRO A 28 -41.53 -25.91 -22.92
C PRO A 28 -40.80 -25.74 -21.58
N LEU A 29 -40.92 -24.56 -20.95
CA LEU A 29 -40.32 -24.28 -19.65
C LEU A 29 -41.06 -25.00 -18.52
N LYS A 30 -42.38 -25.19 -18.67
CA LYS A 30 -43.22 -25.90 -17.71
C LYS A 30 -42.88 -27.39 -17.64
N GLU A 31 -42.60 -28.01 -18.79
CA GLU A 31 -42.24 -29.43 -18.88
C GLU A 31 -40.83 -29.70 -18.31
N THR A 32 -39.88 -28.80 -18.56
CA THR A 32 -38.54 -28.82 -17.94
C THR A 32 -38.59 -28.62 -16.43
N LEU A 33 -39.45 -27.72 -15.94
CA LEU A 33 -39.65 -27.47 -14.51
C LEU A 33 -40.37 -28.64 -13.81
N GLU A 34 -41.32 -29.29 -14.47
CA GLU A 34 -42.00 -30.48 -13.94
C GLU A 34 -41.05 -31.68 -13.87
N THR A 35 -40.17 -31.86 -14.85
CA THR A 35 -39.14 -32.92 -14.86
C THR A 35 -38.10 -32.67 -13.75
N ALA A 36 -37.57 -31.45 -13.65
CA ALA A 36 -36.63 -31.09 -12.58
C ALA A 36 -37.27 -31.19 -11.18
N SER A 37 -38.57 -30.90 -11.05
CA SER A 37 -39.30 -31.06 -9.79
C SER A 37 -39.48 -32.54 -9.41
N GLN A 38 -39.66 -33.44 -10.39
CA GLN A 38 -39.74 -34.87 -10.14
C GLN A 38 -38.39 -35.45 -9.72
N ASP A 39 -37.30 -35.06 -10.38
CA ASP A 39 -35.94 -35.48 -10.04
C ASP A 39 -35.53 -35.00 -8.63
N LEU A 40 -35.87 -33.76 -8.28
CA LEU A 40 -35.62 -33.21 -6.95
C LEU A 40 -36.45 -33.88 -5.84
N ARG A 41 -37.71 -34.27 -6.13
CA ARG A 41 -38.53 -35.05 -5.18
C ARG A 41 -37.99 -36.46 -5.01
N GLN A 42 -37.44 -37.06 -6.06
CA GLN A 42 -36.81 -38.38 -6.01
C GLN A 42 -35.50 -38.34 -5.22
N LEU A 43 -34.69 -37.29 -5.39
CA LEU A 43 -33.48 -37.05 -4.60
C LEU A 43 -33.82 -36.80 -3.12
N ALA A 44 -34.82 -35.97 -2.82
CA ALA A 44 -35.28 -35.74 -1.45
C ALA A 44 -35.81 -37.02 -0.78
N LYS A 45 -36.46 -37.90 -1.53
CA LYS A 45 -36.92 -39.21 -1.05
C LYS A 45 -35.73 -40.13 -0.73
N GLN A 46 -34.74 -40.20 -1.61
CA GLN A 46 -33.50 -40.96 -1.41
C GLN A 46 -32.69 -40.45 -0.21
N THR A 47 -32.60 -39.13 -0.03
CA THR A 47 -31.95 -38.51 1.14
C THR A 47 -32.74 -38.79 2.42
N SER A 48 -34.08 -38.79 2.37
CA SER A 48 -34.91 -39.16 3.53
C SER A 48 -34.76 -40.65 3.92
N GLU A 49 -34.57 -41.53 2.95
CA GLU A 49 -34.31 -42.96 3.16
C GLU A 49 -32.89 -43.20 3.71
N LEU A 50 -31.89 -42.43 3.24
CA LEU A 50 -30.53 -42.40 3.82
C LEU A 50 -30.54 -41.91 5.28
N THR A 51 -31.35 -40.89 5.57
CA THR A 51 -31.54 -40.32 6.92
C THR A 51 -32.33 -41.25 7.84
N TYR A 52 -33.21 -42.09 7.28
CA TYR A 52 -33.93 -43.12 8.02
C TYR A 52 -32.99 -44.27 8.44
N ASN A 53 -32.03 -44.64 7.58
CA ASN A 53 -31.08 -45.73 7.83
C ASN A 53 -29.92 -45.35 8.77
N THR A 54 -29.66 -44.06 8.99
CA THR A 54 -28.63 -43.55 9.93
C THR A 54 -29.13 -43.39 11.38
N ARG A 55 -30.35 -43.86 11.69
CA ARG A 55 -30.91 -43.86 13.05
C ARG A 55 -30.26 -44.89 13.97
N ARG A 56 -29.07 -44.60 14.49
CA ARG A 56 -28.59 -45.20 15.75
C ARG A 56 -27.50 -44.37 16.46
N SER A 57 -27.79 -43.09 16.72
CA SER A 57 -27.19 -42.38 17.86
C SER A 57 -28.10 -41.22 18.25
N SER A 58 -28.86 -41.41 19.32
CA SER A 58 -29.73 -40.40 19.91
C SER A 58 -28.93 -39.49 20.83
N ASP A 59 -28.80 -38.20 20.48
CA ASP A 59 -28.38 -37.18 21.44
C ASP A 59 -29.54 -36.23 21.74
N ALA A 60 -29.90 -36.15 23.02
CA ALA A 60 -31.11 -35.46 23.49
C ALA A 60 -31.04 -33.93 23.34
N ALA A 61 -29.85 -33.39 23.07
CA ALA A 61 -29.60 -31.96 22.89
C ALA A 61 -30.17 -31.39 21.57
N TYR A 62 -30.36 -32.21 20.54
CA TYR A 62 -30.69 -31.73 19.19
C TYR A 62 -32.18 -31.61 18.87
N LYS A 63 -33.05 -32.26 19.65
CA LYS A 63 -34.50 -32.27 19.41
C LYS A 63 -35.14 -30.87 19.48
N PRO A 64 -34.84 -30.01 20.47
CA PRO A 64 -35.43 -28.68 20.57
C PRO A 64 -34.99 -27.75 19.42
N TRP A 65 -33.76 -27.91 18.95
CA TRP A 65 -33.20 -27.11 17.85
C TRP A 65 -33.82 -27.49 16.49
N ARG A 66 -33.94 -28.79 16.20
CA ARG A 66 -34.61 -29.29 14.99
C ARG A 66 -36.07 -28.87 14.92
N ASP A 67 -36.78 -28.92 16.04
CA ASP A 67 -38.20 -28.55 16.07
C ASP A 67 -38.38 -27.03 15.87
N ARG A 68 -37.40 -26.21 16.29
CA ARG A 68 -37.33 -24.76 16.00
C ARG A 68 -36.99 -24.49 14.52
N TRP A 69 -36.04 -25.22 13.95
CA TRP A 69 -35.69 -25.18 12.52
C TRP A 69 -36.91 -25.52 11.62
N LEU A 70 -37.62 -26.60 11.94
CA LEU A 70 -38.82 -27.03 11.19
C LEU A 70 -40.02 -26.08 11.32
N THR A 71 -40.06 -25.23 12.36
CA THR A 71 -41.12 -24.22 12.53
C THR A 71 -40.78 -22.90 11.85
N THR A 72 -39.52 -22.45 11.88
CA THR A 72 -39.10 -21.18 11.28
C THR A 72 -39.13 -21.20 9.75
N PHE A 73 -38.83 -22.34 9.12
CA PHE A 73 -38.68 -22.42 7.65
C PHE A 73 -39.91 -22.99 6.92
N ARG A 74 -41.00 -23.31 7.63
CA ARG A 74 -42.27 -23.71 7.01
C ARG A 74 -42.95 -22.49 6.36
N GLY A 75 -42.51 -22.12 5.15
CA GLY A 75 -43.19 -21.14 4.31
C GLY A 75 -42.33 -20.25 3.43
N ASN A 76 -41.00 -20.35 3.48
CA ASN A 76 -40.11 -19.51 2.66
C ASN A 76 -39.35 -20.33 1.61
N GLU A 77 -40.02 -20.61 0.48
CA GLU A 77 -39.47 -21.42 -0.63
C GLU A 77 -38.17 -20.84 -1.20
N SER A 78 -38.03 -19.51 -1.28
CA SER A 78 -36.81 -18.85 -1.78
C SER A 78 -35.61 -19.14 -0.90
N LEU A 79 -35.79 -19.07 0.42
CA LEU A 79 -34.73 -19.31 1.38
C LEU A 79 -34.32 -20.80 1.43
N ILE A 80 -35.31 -21.69 1.34
CA ILE A 80 -35.06 -23.14 1.19
C ILE A 80 -34.26 -23.40 -0.08
N GLN A 81 -34.56 -22.73 -1.19
CA GLN A 81 -33.85 -22.90 -2.45
C GLN A 81 -32.38 -22.43 -2.37
N GLN A 82 -32.12 -21.33 -1.67
CA GLN A 82 -30.75 -20.81 -1.47
C GLN A 82 -29.92 -21.74 -0.59
N VAL A 83 -30.49 -22.20 0.52
CA VAL A 83 -29.85 -23.19 1.41
C VAL A 83 -29.58 -24.50 0.66
N VAL A 84 -30.54 -24.99 -0.12
CA VAL A 84 -30.36 -26.20 -0.96
C VAL A 84 -29.27 -26.00 -2.01
N THR A 85 -29.16 -24.82 -2.62
CA THR A 85 -28.11 -24.51 -3.60
C THR A 85 -26.72 -24.50 -2.94
N TRP A 86 -26.61 -23.91 -1.75
CA TRP A 86 -25.38 -23.90 -0.96
C TRP A 86 -24.97 -25.29 -0.48
N LEU A 87 -25.93 -26.09 0.00
CA LEU A 87 -25.68 -27.47 0.43
C LEU A 87 -25.30 -28.38 -0.74
N ALA A 88 -25.92 -28.20 -1.91
CA ALA A 88 -25.55 -28.91 -3.13
C ALA A 88 -24.12 -28.56 -3.58
N TRP A 89 -23.72 -27.29 -3.45
CA TRP A 89 -22.35 -26.85 -3.71
C TRP A 89 -21.36 -27.44 -2.70
N ALA A 90 -21.66 -27.39 -1.40
CA ALA A 90 -20.82 -27.98 -0.35
C ALA A 90 -20.65 -29.50 -0.53
N SER A 91 -21.72 -30.21 -0.89
CA SER A 91 -21.68 -31.64 -1.23
C SER A 91 -20.82 -31.91 -2.46
N LYS A 92 -20.89 -31.06 -3.49
CA LYS A 92 -20.05 -31.17 -4.69
C LYS A 92 -18.58 -30.92 -4.38
N CYS A 93 -18.28 -29.99 -3.47
CA CYS A 93 -16.92 -29.81 -2.94
C CYS A 93 -16.43 -31.04 -2.16
N HIS A 94 -17.30 -31.69 -1.37
CA HIS A 94 -16.96 -32.92 -0.65
C HIS A 94 -16.65 -34.10 -1.61
N GLU A 95 -17.39 -34.23 -2.71
CA GLU A 95 -17.16 -35.27 -3.74
C GLU A 95 -15.87 -35.07 -4.54
N GLN A 96 -15.38 -33.84 -4.72
CA GLN A 96 -14.17 -33.49 -5.48
C GLN A 96 -12.85 -33.60 -4.67
N GLU A 97 -12.72 -34.64 -3.83
CA GLU A 97 -11.53 -34.97 -3.01
C GLU A 97 -11.16 -34.01 -1.87
N LEU A 98 -11.99 -33.03 -1.48
CA LEU A 98 -11.62 -32.11 -0.40
C LEU A 98 -11.58 -32.75 1.00
N SER A 99 -12.27 -33.87 1.29
CA SER A 99 -12.00 -34.65 2.51
C SER A 99 -12.79 -35.96 2.60
N LYS A 100 -12.10 -37.09 2.82
CA LYS A 100 -12.72 -38.28 3.45
C LYS A 100 -12.79 -38.15 4.99
N ASP A 101 -12.15 -37.12 5.55
CA ASP A 101 -11.90 -36.97 6.99
C ASP A 101 -12.62 -35.79 7.66
N VAL A 102 -13.39 -34.97 6.91
CA VAL A 102 -14.28 -33.95 7.49
C VAL A 102 -15.72 -34.44 7.34
N PRO A 103 -16.45 -34.67 8.43
CA PRO A 103 -17.86 -35.03 8.36
C PRO A 103 -18.63 -33.97 7.58
N VAL A 104 -19.42 -34.38 6.58
CA VAL A 104 -20.32 -33.50 5.82
C VAL A 104 -21.18 -32.64 6.76
N ASN A 105 -21.56 -33.18 7.92
CA ASN A 105 -22.33 -32.46 8.93
C ASN A 105 -21.63 -31.19 9.43
N ASP A 106 -20.31 -31.20 9.60
CA ASP A 106 -19.57 -30.04 10.11
C ASP A 106 -19.49 -28.91 9.05
N MET A 107 -19.40 -29.29 7.77
CA MET A 107 -19.46 -28.33 6.66
C MET A 107 -20.85 -27.71 6.51
N VAL A 108 -21.90 -28.52 6.71
CA VAL A 108 -23.29 -28.07 6.68
C VAL A 108 -23.60 -27.15 7.86
N ASP A 109 -23.12 -27.48 9.05
CA ASP A 109 -23.34 -26.65 10.25
C ASP A 109 -22.64 -25.30 10.15
N LEU A 110 -21.41 -25.24 9.61
CA LEU A 110 -20.73 -23.97 9.33
C LEU A 110 -21.48 -23.14 8.29
N ALA A 111 -21.88 -23.76 7.17
CA ALA A 111 -22.61 -23.09 6.11
C ALA A 111 -23.91 -22.46 6.63
N ILE A 112 -24.64 -23.18 7.48
CA ILE A 112 -25.84 -22.68 8.15
C ILE A 112 -25.50 -21.54 9.12
N SER A 113 -24.44 -21.67 9.94
CA SER A 113 -24.05 -20.62 10.90
C SER A 113 -23.67 -19.31 10.19
N VAL A 114 -22.79 -19.37 9.19
CA VAL A 114 -22.36 -18.21 8.39
C VAL A 114 -23.55 -17.53 7.70
N PHE A 115 -24.44 -18.31 7.10
CA PHE A 115 -25.64 -17.78 6.45
C PHE A 115 -26.57 -17.06 7.44
N LEU A 116 -26.83 -17.65 8.61
CA LEU A 116 -27.66 -17.04 9.64
C LEU A 116 -27.05 -15.76 10.20
N LEU A 117 -25.73 -15.73 10.41
CA LEU A 117 -25.02 -14.53 10.87
C LEU A 117 -25.07 -13.41 9.83
N VAL A 118 -24.97 -13.73 8.53
CA VAL A 118 -25.10 -12.73 7.46
C VAL A 118 -26.53 -12.16 7.38
N GLU A 119 -27.57 -13.00 7.47
CA GLU A 119 -28.98 -12.58 7.47
C GLU A 119 -29.33 -11.73 8.69
N ASP A 120 -28.79 -12.06 9.87
CA ASP A 120 -28.97 -11.27 11.10
C ASP A 120 -28.15 -9.95 11.10
N GLY A 121 -27.45 -9.64 10.01
CA GLY A 121 -26.60 -8.45 9.89
C GLY A 121 -25.29 -8.52 10.69
N ARG A 122 -24.93 -9.69 11.21
CA ARG A 122 -23.73 -9.97 12.03
C ARG A 122 -22.56 -10.47 11.16
N ARG A 123 -22.27 -9.73 10.09
CA ARG A 123 -21.27 -10.12 9.06
C ARG A 123 -19.85 -10.30 9.60
N ALA A 124 -19.44 -9.53 10.61
CA ALA A 124 -18.12 -9.66 11.22
C ALA A 124 -17.92 -11.02 11.92
N GLU A 125 -18.96 -11.50 12.60
CA GLU A 125 -18.92 -12.80 13.27
C GLU A 125 -18.97 -13.95 12.26
N ALA A 126 -19.68 -13.77 11.15
CA ALA A 126 -19.67 -14.73 10.04
C ALA A 126 -18.26 -14.90 9.44
N LEU A 127 -17.51 -13.79 9.33
CA LEU A 127 -16.11 -13.79 8.91
C LEU A 127 -15.20 -14.44 9.95
N GLU A 128 -15.44 -14.22 11.25
CA GLU A 128 -14.70 -14.87 12.34
C GLU A 128 -14.92 -16.39 12.34
N ASP A 129 -16.16 -16.87 12.17
CA ASP A 129 -16.47 -18.31 12.09
C ASP A 129 -15.81 -18.97 10.87
N LEU A 130 -15.82 -18.28 9.71
CA LEU A 130 -15.10 -18.73 8.51
C LEU A 130 -13.58 -18.77 8.73
N ALA A 131 -13.01 -17.76 9.39
CA ALA A 131 -11.58 -17.68 9.67
C ALA A 131 -11.14 -18.74 10.70
N MET A 132 -11.94 -18.99 11.73
CA MET A 132 -11.71 -20.06 12.71
C MET A 132 -11.71 -21.43 12.04
N TRP A 133 -12.67 -21.67 11.14
CA TRP A 133 -12.75 -22.93 10.41
C TRP A 133 -11.62 -23.09 9.38
N GLN A 134 -11.25 -22.00 8.72
CA GLN A 134 -10.07 -21.96 7.87
C GLN A 134 -8.80 -22.31 8.66
N ASN A 135 -8.62 -21.73 9.84
CA ASN A 135 -7.49 -22.05 10.72
C ASN A 135 -7.54 -23.51 11.21
N HIS A 136 -8.73 -24.05 11.48
CA HIS A 136 -8.90 -25.47 11.81
C HIS A 136 -8.42 -26.39 10.68
N ILE A 137 -8.79 -26.09 9.43
CA ILE A 137 -8.36 -26.85 8.24
C ILE A 137 -6.87 -26.69 7.99
N LEU A 138 -6.36 -25.45 8.05
CA LEU A 138 -4.94 -25.13 7.83
C LEU A 138 -4.05 -25.75 8.90
N SER A 139 -4.49 -25.82 10.16
CA SER A 139 -3.76 -26.50 11.24
C SER A 139 -3.58 -28.01 11.01
N ARG A 140 -4.37 -28.59 10.10
CA ARG A 140 -4.37 -30.02 9.78
C ARG A 140 -3.77 -30.35 8.41
N ARG A 141 -3.32 -29.37 7.60
CA ARG A 141 -2.71 -29.61 6.27
C ARG A 141 -1.61 -28.60 5.87
N PRO A 142 -0.57 -29.01 5.12
CA PRO A 142 0.38 -28.09 4.49
C PRO A 142 -0.25 -27.33 3.30
N PHE A 143 0.22 -26.11 3.11
CA PHE A 143 -0.38 -24.99 2.38
C PHE A 143 -0.16 -25.07 0.85
N LYS A 144 -0.96 -25.84 0.08
CA LYS A 144 -0.85 -25.85 -1.41
C LYS A 144 -2.15 -25.70 -2.21
N GLN A 145 -3.29 -25.39 -1.61
CA GLN A 145 -4.53 -25.12 -2.36
C GLN A 145 -5.22 -23.85 -1.85
N ARG A 146 -5.62 -22.96 -2.76
CA ARG A 146 -6.51 -21.83 -2.46
C ARG A 146 -7.78 -22.41 -1.86
N SER A 147 -8.02 -22.15 -0.57
CA SER A 147 -9.22 -22.61 0.12
C SER A 147 -10.44 -21.88 -0.48
N PRO A 148 -11.50 -22.59 -0.90
CA PRO A 148 -12.79 -21.98 -1.28
C PRO A 148 -13.37 -21.05 -0.19
N LEU A 149 -12.94 -21.18 1.06
CA LEU A 149 -13.27 -20.24 2.15
C LEU A 149 -12.69 -18.84 1.95
N LEU A 150 -11.51 -18.73 1.31
CA LEU A 150 -10.91 -17.44 0.98
C LEU A 150 -11.75 -16.71 -0.07
N GLU A 151 -12.41 -17.44 -0.98
CA GLU A 151 -13.32 -16.86 -1.97
C GLU A 151 -14.63 -16.40 -1.30
N VAL A 152 -15.17 -17.17 -0.36
CA VAL A 152 -16.34 -16.76 0.45
C VAL A 152 -16.01 -15.55 1.35
N ALA A 153 -14.88 -15.57 2.05
CA ALA A 153 -14.41 -14.44 2.87
C ALA A 153 -14.13 -13.21 2.01
N SER A 154 -13.58 -13.40 0.79
CA SER A 154 -13.37 -12.32 -0.18
C SER A 154 -14.68 -11.76 -0.71
N ASN A 155 -15.70 -12.60 -0.95
CA ASN A 155 -17.02 -12.15 -1.42
C ASN A 155 -17.79 -11.41 -0.32
N ILE A 156 -17.72 -11.87 0.93
CA ILE A 156 -18.31 -11.16 2.09
C ILE A 156 -17.55 -9.85 2.35
N GLY A 157 -16.22 -9.86 2.27
CA GLY A 157 -15.40 -8.65 2.39
C GLY A 157 -15.61 -7.64 1.25
N ALA A 158 -15.87 -8.11 0.02
CA ALA A 158 -16.19 -7.26 -1.12
C ALA A 158 -17.51 -6.50 -0.90
N LEU A 159 -18.52 -7.14 -0.29
CA LEU A 159 -19.78 -6.49 0.07
C LEU A 159 -19.62 -5.40 1.15
N ASP A 160 -18.59 -5.47 2.00
CA ASP A 160 -18.27 -4.45 3.00
C ASP A 160 -17.49 -3.27 2.37
N SER A 161 -16.70 -3.54 1.33
CA SER A 161 -15.90 -2.52 0.62
C SER A 161 -16.71 -1.59 -0.28
N GLU A 162 -17.88 -2.03 -0.76
CA GLU A 162 -18.79 -1.18 -1.55
C GLU A 162 -19.47 -0.09 -0.70
N ASP A 163 -19.64 -0.31 0.61
CA ASP A 163 -20.20 0.68 1.54
C ASP A 163 -19.15 1.73 1.99
N GLU A 164 -17.85 1.40 2.05
CA GLU A 164 -16.80 2.37 2.39
C GLU A 164 -16.48 3.37 1.25
N ASP A 165 -16.41 2.90 -0.01
CA ASP A 165 -16.11 3.78 -1.17
C ASP A 165 -17.34 4.64 -1.54
N THR A 166 -18.57 4.16 -1.32
CA THR A 166 -19.78 4.97 -1.49
C THR A 166 -19.95 6.00 -0.37
N THR A 167 -19.48 5.70 0.85
CA THR A 167 -19.54 6.65 1.97
C THR A 167 -18.64 7.86 1.84
N GLU A 168 -17.43 7.68 1.31
CA GLU A 168 -16.59 8.83 0.96
C GLU A 168 -17.16 9.59 -0.25
N ASP A 169 -17.65 8.92 -1.30
CA ASP A 169 -18.15 9.61 -2.50
C ASP A 169 -19.45 10.41 -2.25
N TRP A 170 -20.39 9.96 -1.38
CA TRP A 170 -21.62 10.73 -1.09
C TRP A 170 -21.38 11.96 -0.23
N GLU A 171 -20.42 11.92 0.70
CA GLU A 171 -20.07 13.07 1.53
C GLU A 171 -19.49 14.23 0.71
N TRP A 172 -18.99 13.96 -0.52
CA TRP A 172 -18.30 14.94 -1.35
C TRP A 172 -19.01 15.34 -2.64
N GLN A 173 -19.97 14.55 -3.15
CA GLN A 173 -20.83 14.99 -4.25
C GLN A 173 -21.56 16.30 -3.94
N TYR A 174 -21.85 16.58 -2.66
CA TYR A 174 -22.44 17.84 -2.21
C TYR A 174 -21.53 19.07 -2.43
N LEU A 175 -20.19 18.93 -2.45
CA LEU A 175 -19.27 20.03 -2.77
C LEU A 175 -19.30 20.45 -4.25
N LEU A 176 -19.69 19.53 -5.14
CA LEU A 176 -19.76 19.81 -6.57
C LEU A 176 -21.11 20.44 -6.96
N TRP A 177 -22.14 20.30 -6.12
CA TRP A 177 -23.48 20.78 -6.44
C TRP A 177 -23.60 22.31 -6.41
N ASP A 178 -22.72 22.99 -5.67
CA ASP A 178 -22.65 24.45 -5.61
C ASP A 178 -21.99 25.11 -6.85
N SER A 179 -21.73 24.32 -7.89
CA SER A 179 -21.09 24.80 -9.14
C SER A 179 -21.89 24.55 -10.42
N SER A 180 -23.07 23.93 -10.36
CA SER A 180 -23.89 23.62 -11.54
C SER A 180 -25.04 24.62 -11.72
N GLY A 181 -24.69 25.83 -12.17
CA GLY A 181 -25.61 26.83 -12.68
C GLY A 181 -25.51 27.00 -14.19
N TYR A 182 -25.54 25.92 -14.98
CA TYR A 182 -25.70 25.98 -16.44
C TYR A 182 -26.43 24.73 -16.93
N SER A 183 -27.66 24.90 -17.38
CA SER A 183 -28.46 23.90 -18.07
C SER A 183 -28.50 24.25 -19.55
N ASP A 184 -27.93 23.39 -20.40
CA ASP A 184 -28.34 23.31 -21.80
C ASP A 184 -28.93 21.92 -22.02
N SER A 185 -30.23 21.93 -22.25
CA SER A 185 -31.02 20.82 -22.77
C SER A 185 -30.84 20.77 -24.28
N ASP A 186 -30.71 19.58 -24.84
CA ASP A 186 -31.44 19.23 -26.07
C ASP A 186 -31.57 17.70 -26.19
N ASP A 187 -32.83 17.32 -26.43
CA ASP A 187 -33.34 16.01 -26.81
C ASP A 187 -32.74 15.55 -28.16
N ASP A 188 -32.53 14.25 -28.37
CA ASP A 188 -33.42 13.52 -29.29
C ASP A 188 -33.25 11.98 -29.28
N SER A 189 -34.41 11.37 -29.50
CA SER A 189 -34.84 9.99 -29.76
C SER A 189 -34.00 9.19 -30.79
N THR A 190 -33.95 7.85 -30.83
CA THR A 190 -35.01 6.87 -31.12
C THR A 190 -34.48 5.42 -31.08
N ASP A 191 -35.42 4.49 -30.97
CA ASP A 191 -35.38 3.02 -30.90
C ASP A 191 -34.64 2.25 -32.02
N SER A 192 -34.20 1.02 -31.72
CA SER A 192 -34.76 -0.20 -32.36
C SER A 192 -34.08 -1.51 -31.93
N HIS A 193 -34.94 -2.53 -31.82
CA HIS A 193 -34.70 -3.93 -31.44
C HIS A 193 -33.90 -4.74 -32.46
N GLY A 194 -33.22 -5.79 -32.00
CA GLY A 194 -32.74 -6.89 -32.84
C GLY A 194 -32.12 -8.05 -32.04
N SER A 195 -32.92 -9.07 -31.78
CA SER A 195 -32.56 -10.38 -31.23
C SER A 195 -31.64 -11.18 -32.16
N TYR A 196 -30.73 -12.02 -31.63
CA TYR A 196 -30.50 -13.39 -32.15
C TYR A 196 -29.66 -14.21 -31.17
N ASP A 197 -30.18 -15.40 -30.84
CA ASP A 197 -29.53 -16.51 -30.14
C ASP A 197 -28.41 -17.15 -30.97
N SER A 198 -27.39 -17.71 -30.33
CA SER A 198 -27.06 -19.14 -30.46
C SER A 198 -25.81 -19.54 -29.68
N ASP A 199 -25.98 -20.63 -28.94
CA ASP A 199 -24.99 -21.39 -28.19
C ASP A 199 -23.87 -21.95 -29.07
N TYR A 200 -22.64 -22.05 -28.54
CA TYR A 200 -21.73 -23.20 -28.77
C TYR A 200 -20.50 -23.09 -27.86
N LEU A 201 -20.41 -23.97 -26.85
CA LEU A 201 -19.18 -24.46 -26.22
C LEU A 201 -18.90 -25.84 -26.85
N PRO A 202 -17.64 -26.30 -27.04
CA PRO A 202 -16.93 -26.91 -25.91
C PRO A 202 -15.38 -26.94 -25.98
N GLY A 203 -14.76 -27.29 -24.85
CA GLY A 203 -13.61 -28.21 -24.86
C GLY A 203 -12.30 -27.67 -24.32
N SER A 204 -12.06 -27.92 -23.03
CA SER A 204 -10.73 -27.90 -22.41
C SER A 204 -10.20 -29.34 -22.25
N PRO A 205 -8.88 -29.55 -22.46
CA PRO A 205 -8.08 -30.53 -21.73
C PRO A 205 -6.94 -29.80 -20.98
N THR A 206 -6.85 -29.88 -19.65
CA THR A 206 -6.06 -30.89 -18.88
C THR A 206 -4.65 -31.11 -19.43
N ASP A 207 -3.62 -30.61 -18.72
CA ASP A 207 -2.67 -31.47 -17.98
C ASP A 207 -1.40 -30.76 -17.48
N SER A 208 -0.99 -31.23 -16.28
CA SER A 208 0.36 -31.39 -15.71
C SER A 208 1.27 -30.19 -15.41
N ASP A 209 1.36 -29.87 -14.12
CA ASP A 209 2.51 -30.07 -13.22
C ASP A 209 3.94 -29.83 -13.75
N ASP A 210 4.67 -28.93 -13.10
CA ASP A 210 6.00 -29.22 -12.52
C ASP A 210 6.46 -28.05 -11.61
N ASP A 211 6.51 -28.33 -10.30
CA ASP A 211 6.94 -27.44 -9.21
C ASP A 211 8.47 -27.42 -9.09
N PHE A 212 9.08 -26.23 -9.03
CA PHE A 212 10.47 -26.02 -8.61
C PHE A 212 10.53 -24.90 -7.55
N GLU A 213 10.74 -25.27 -6.29
CA GLU A 213 11.06 -24.35 -5.20
C GLU A 213 12.57 -24.04 -5.20
N PRO A 214 13.01 -22.77 -5.04
CA PRO A 214 14.39 -22.48 -4.69
C PRO A 214 14.51 -22.08 -3.20
N ASP A 215 15.35 -22.85 -2.50
CA ASP A 215 15.90 -22.56 -1.19
C ASP A 215 16.62 -21.20 -1.14
N PHE A 216 16.38 -20.44 -0.07
CA PHE A 216 17.13 -19.22 0.25
C PHE A 216 18.37 -19.59 1.08
N ASP A 217 19.53 -19.59 0.42
CA ASP A 217 20.85 -19.72 1.05
C ASP A 217 21.36 -18.34 1.51
N ASP A 218 21.32 -18.11 2.82
CA ASP A 218 21.94 -16.98 3.52
C ASP A 218 23.31 -17.45 4.07
N SER A 219 24.28 -17.69 3.17
CA SER A 219 25.67 -17.93 3.56
C SER A 219 26.62 -16.96 2.86
N MET A 220 27.08 -15.95 3.61
CA MET A 220 28.34 -15.28 3.31
C MET A 220 29.47 -16.10 3.94
N ASP A 221 30.22 -16.79 3.09
CA ASP A 221 31.47 -17.46 3.45
C ASP A 221 32.47 -16.48 4.08
N PHE A 222 32.80 -16.72 5.36
CA PHE A 222 34.03 -16.24 5.96
C PHE A 222 34.95 -17.44 6.20
N VAL A 223 35.93 -17.57 5.31
CA VAL A 223 37.11 -18.41 5.50
C VAL A 223 38.05 -17.72 6.49
N THR A 224 38.26 -18.33 7.65
CA THR A 224 39.57 -18.31 8.32
C THR A 224 39.73 -19.55 9.21
N ASP A 225 40.78 -20.32 8.90
CA ASP A 225 41.43 -21.34 9.75
C ASP A 225 41.70 -20.85 11.19
N ASN A 226 41.36 -21.66 12.19
CA ASN A 226 42.36 -22.17 13.15
C ASN A 226 41.76 -23.15 14.18
N THR A 227 42.29 -24.39 14.12
CA THR A 227 42.83 -25.21 15.21
C THR A 227 42.14 -25.31 16.58
N GLN A 228 41.65 -26.53 16.85
CA GLN A 228 41.76 -27.35 18.08
C GLN A 228 41.86 -26.63 19.44
N ASP A 229 40.89 -26.87 20.32
CA ASP A 229 41.16 -27.63 21.55
C ASP A 229 39.86 -28.10 22.25
N GLU A 230 39.76 -29.42 22.45
CA GLU A 230 38.75 -30.08 23.25
C GLU A 230 39.09 -29.94 24.74
N ARG A 231 38.16 -29.44 25.58
CA ARG A 231 38.15 -29.80 27.01
C ARG A 231 36.74 -29.98 27.57
N SER A 232 36.53 -31.21 27.99
CA SER A 232 35.43 -31.78 28.75
C SER A 232 35.38 -31.24 30.18
N LEU A 233 34.21 -30.85 30.69
CA LEU A 233 33.87 -30.81 32.12
C LEU A 233 32.37 -31.11 32.23
N ALA A 234 32.00 -32.36 32.54
CA ALA A 234 31.86 -32.93 33.88
C ALA A 234 30.59 -32.46 34.59
N ALA A 235 29.65 -33.41 34.70
CA ALA A 235 28.39 -33.32 35.41
C ALA A 235 28.59 -33.00 36.90
N ILE A 236 27.73 -32.15 37.44
CA ILE A 236 27.54 -32.00 38.88
C ILE A 236 26.08 -32.35 39.17
N GLU A 237 25.90 -33.52 39.76
CA GLU A 237 24.65 -33.94 40.41
C GLU A 237 24.43 -33.10 41.68
N VAL A 238 23.21 -32.61 41.87
CA VAL A 238 22.77 -31.97 43.12
C VAL A 238 21.66 -32.83 43.73
N PRO A 239 21.67 -33.09 45.06
CA PRO A 239 20.71 -34.00 45.69
C PRO A 239 19.32 -33.38 45.80
N THR A 240 18.32 -34.24 45.63
CA THR A 240 16.92 -34.00 45.96
C THR A 240 16.71 -33.96 47.47
N THR A 241 15.97 -32.95 47.94
CA THR A 241 15.24 -33.02 49.22
C THR A 241 13.82 -32.54 49.03
N GLU A 242 12.90 -33.42 49.40
CA GLU A 242 11.45 -33.28 49.38
C GLU A 242 10.91 -32.35 50.48
N GLY A 243 9.72 -31.80 50.25
CA GLY A 243 8.74 -31.51 51.31
C GLY A 243 8.36 -30.05 51.52
N GLY A 244 7.23 -29.62 50.96
CA GLY A 244 6.56 -28.39 51.39
C GLY A 244 5.39 -27.95 50.50
N GLN A 245 4.17 -28.10 51.01
CA GLN A 245 2.87 -27.82 50.35
C GLN A 245 2.73 -26.39 49.79
N GLU A 246 2.07 -26.32 48.63
CA GLU A 246 1.68 -25.13 47.90
C GLU A 246 0.53 -24.34 48.55
N VAL A 247 0.62 -23.01 48.49
CA VAL A 247 -0.53 -22.09 48.50
C VAL A 247 -0.35 -21.12 47.33
N PRO A 248 -1.35 -20.88 46.45
CA PRO A 248 -1.15 -20.07 45.25
C PRO A 248 -1.17 -18.58 45.58
N SER A 249 0.00 -17.95 45.55
CA SER A 249 0.18 -16.49 45.53
C SER A 249 0.68 -16.10 44.14
N ARG A 250 -0.23 -15.63 43.27
CA ARG A 250 0.13 -15.01 42.00
C ARG A 250 0.83 -13.68 42.30
N PHE A 251 2.01 -13.49 41.72
CA PHE A 251 2.95 -12.36 41.85
C PHE A 251 3.82 -12.31 43.13
N ARG A 252 4.89 -13.12 43.13
CA ARG A 252 6.18 -12.73 43.74
C ARG A 252 7.27 -12.72 42.66
N PRO A 253 8.07 -11.64 42.52
CA PRO A 253 9.29 -11.68 41.73
C PRO A 253 10.20 -12.80 42.26
N ARG A 254 10.63 -13.71 41.38
CA ARG A 254 11.44 -14.88 41.77
C ARG A 254 12.74 -14.44 42.47
N ARG A 255 13.06 -15.09 43.60
CA ARG A 255 14.37 -15.05 44.31
C ARG A 255 15.59 -15.34 43.41
N HIS A 256 15.38 -15.83 42.19
CA HIS A 256 16.44 -16.03 41.20
C HIS A 256 17.15 -14.74 40.77
N LEU A 257 16.52 -13.56 40.83
CA LEU A 257 17.17 -12.31 40.38
C LEU A 257 18.24 -11.79 41.35
N GLN A 258 18.15 -12.10 42.66
CA GLN A 258 19.11 -11.60 43.65
C GLN A 258 20.43 -12.38 43.69
N SER A 259 20.45 -13.66 43.28
CA SER A 259 21.70 -14.43 43.20
C SER A 259 22.52 -14.13 41.95
N TRP A 260 21.92 -13.47 40.95
CA TRP A 260 22.56 -13.11 39.68
C TRP A 260 23.41 -11.83 39.81
N ASP A 261 23.02 -10.90 40.70
CA ASP A 261 23.73 -9.64 40.94
C ASP A 261 25.18 -9.80 41.43
N LEU A 262 25.51 -10.93 42.06
CA LEU A 262 26.86 -11.21 42.56
C LEU A 262 27.74 -11.98 41.56
N THR A 263 27.15 -12.79 40.68
CA THR A 263 27.90 -13.62 39.73
C THR A 263 28.45 -12.83 38.55
N PHE A 264 27.76 -11.79 38.07
CA PHE A 264 28.22 -11.00 36.91
C PHE A 264 29.23 -9.91 37.26
N ARG A 265 29.26 -9.41 38.51
CA ARG A 265 30.22 -8.37 38.93
C ARG A 265 31.68 -8.81 38.89
N ASN A 266 31.95 -10.12 38.88
CA ASN A 266 33.30 -10.66 38.81
C ASN A 266 33.72 -11.07 37.38
N ASP A 267 32.86 -10.86 36.38
CA ASP A 267 33.16 -11.14 34.98
C ASP A 267 33.89 -9.94 34.36
N ALA A 268 35.15 -10.11 33.93
CA ALA A 268 35.93 -9.05 33.31
C ALA A 268 35.27 -8.48 32.03
N THR A 269 34.38 -9.23 31.39
CA THR A 269 33.62 -8.76 30.23
C THR A 269 32.54 -7.75 30.62
N TYR A 270 31.98 -7.84 31.83
CA TYR A 270 30.96 -6.91 32.32
C TYR A 270 31.47 -5.46 32.38
N GLU A 271 32.64 -5.22 32.99
CA GLU A 271 33.22 -3.88 33.12
C GLU A 271 33.54 -3.26 31.75
N THR A 272 33.97 -4.11 30.80
CA THR A 272 34.21 -3.70 29.41
C THR A 272 32.92 -3.25 28.74
N TYR A 273 31.85 -4.05 28.87
CA TYR A 273 30.53 -3.69 28.34
C TYR A 273 29.94 -2.47 29.04
N LEU A 274 30.11 -2.34 30.36
CA LEU A 274 29.61 -1.21 31.13
C LEU A 274 30.22 0.11 30.63
N THR A 275 31.54 0.13 30.50
CA THR A 275 32.28 1.29 29.97
C THR A 275 31.82 1.65 28.55
N GLN A 276 31.65 0.64 27.69
CA GLN A 276 31.18 0.83 26.33
C GLN A 276 29.75 1.39 26.28
N CYS A 277 28.84 0.85 27.08
CA CYS A 277 27.46 1.33 27.15
C CYS A 277 27.36 2.74 27.74
N GLN A 278 28.15 3.06 28.76
CA GLN A 278 28.24 4.42 29.32
C GLN A 278 28.74 5.42 28.28
N HIS A 279 29.75 5.05 27.49
CA HIS A 279 30.24 5.90 26.41
C HIS A 279 29.16 6.19 25.36
N TRP A 280 28.37 5.19 24.96
CA TRP A 280 27.25 5.38 24.04
C TRP A 280 26.13 6.22 24.63
N GLU A 281 25.77 5.96 25.89
CA GLU A 281 24.77 6.74 26.63
C GLU A 281 25.15 8.22 26.66
N THR A 282 26.39 8.51 27.05
CA THR A 282 26.90 9.87 27.15
C THR A 282 26.94 10.52 25.78
N SER A 283 27.37 9.80 24.74
CA SER A 283 27.39 10.33 23.36
C SER A 283 25.99 10.67 22.84
N LEU A 284 25.01 9.79 23.06
CA LEU A 284 23.61 10.06 22.71
C LEU A 284 23.06 11.26 23.49
N ARG A 285 23.28 11.28 24.81
CA ARG A 285 22.86 12.37 25.70
C ARG A 285 23.47 13.70 25.28
N THR A 286 24.77 13.73 25.02
CA THR A 286 25.47 14.92 24.56
C THR A 286 24.84 15.42 23.27
N VAL A 287 24.62 14.57 22.26
CA VAL A 287 24.05 15.07 20.99
C VAL A 287 22.60 15.53 21.12
N ILE A 288 21.77 14.76 21.81
CA ILE A 288 20.32 15.02 21.91
C ILE A 288 20.02 16.25 22.76
N TYR A 289 20.69 16.40 23.90
CA TYR A 289 20.44 17.48 24.85
C TYR A 289 21.38 18.67 24.69
N ARG A 290 22.27 18.66 23.69
CA ARG A 290 23.06 19.85 23.35
C ARG A 290 22.11 20.92 22.85
N LYS A 291 21.93 21.96 23.66
CA LYS A 291 21.29 23.18 23.18
C LYS A 291 22.09 23.69 21.98
N PRO A 292 21.45 23.97 20.84
CA PRO A 292 22.13 24.62 19.74
C PRO A 292 22.67 25.95 20.27
N VAL A 293 23.99 26.14 20.17
CA VAL A 293 24.60 27.44 20.42
C VAL A 293 24.42 28.18 19.11
N VAL A 294 23.31 28.91 18.98
CA VAL A 294 23.15 29.89 17.90
C VAL A 294 23.88 31.15 18.39
N PRO A 295 25.01 31.55 17.79
CA PRO A 295 25.69 32.78 18.15
C PRO A 295 24.72 33.95 18.02
N GLU A 296 24.70 34.87 19.00
CA GLU A 296 23.85 36.05 18.96
C GLU A 296 24.09 36.83 17.65
N GLY A 297 23.09 36.87 16.77
CA GLY A 297 23.12 37.59 15.51
C GLY A 297 23.26 36.73 14.24
N GLU A 298 23.52 35.43 14.36
CA GLU A 298 23.43 34.50 13.23
C GLU A 298 21.97 34.05 13.04
N LYS A 299 21.52 34.03 11.77
CA LYS A 299 20.20 33.52 11.45
C LYS A 299 20.17 32.02 11.70
N GLU A 300 19.02 31.52 12.13
CA GLU A 300 18.72 30.09 12.27
C GLU A 300 19.03 29.29 10.99
N GLU A 301 19.15 29.96 9.84
CA GLU A 301 19.53 29.43 8.53
C GLU A 301 20.91 28.72 8.49
N ASP A 302 21.81 28.92 9.47
CA ASP A 302 23.07 28.15 9.60
C ASP A 302 22.88 26.78 10.31
N LEU A 303 21.76 26.10 10.04
CA LEU A 303 21.45 24.73 10.50
C LEU A 303 22.56 23.72 10.16
N PHE A 304 23.47 24.04 9.25
CA PHE A 304 24.60 23.21 8.86
C PHE A 304 25.95 23.71 9.38
N SER A 305 25.95 24.45 10.49
CA SER A 305 27.18 24.88 11.18
C SER A 305 28.13 23.69 11.43
N PRO A 306 29.44 23.92 11.55
CA PRO A 306 30.40 22.87 11.92
C PRO A 306 29.98 22.09 13.17
N SER A 307 29.38 22.77 14.15
CA SER A 307 28.89 22.16 15.39
C SER A 307 27.73 21.17 15.16
N PHE A 308 26.82 21.47 14.21
CA PHE A 308 25.76 20.56 13.81
C PHE A 308 26.33 19.33 13.10
N GLN A 309 27.27 19.53 12.18
CA GLN A 309 27.91 18.42 11.45
C GLN A 309 28.70 17.48 12.38
N GLU A 310 29.36 18.03 13.40
CA GLU A 310 30.00 17.27 14.47
C GLU A 310 28.99 16.45 15.27
N ALA A 311 27.90 17.09 15.73
CA ALA A 311 26.84 16.42 16.49
C ALA A 311 26.18 15.30 15.66
N GLN A 312 25.87 15.59 14.39
CA GLN A 312 25.35 14.62 13.43
C GLN A 312 26.30 13.43 13.26
N SER A 313 27.59 13.69 13.10
CA SER A 313 28.61 12.65 12.95
C SER A 313 28.74 11.79 14.20
N LEU A 314 28.72 12.41 15.39
CA LEU A 314 28.77 11.71 16.67
C LEU A 314 27.54 10.80 16.85
N LEU A 315 26.34 11.30 16.57
CA LEU A 315 25.10 10.51 16.62
C LEU A 315 25.17 9.31 15.66
N ALA A 316 25.54 9.56 14.41
CA ALA A 316 25.62 8.53 13.39
C ALA A 316 26.64 7.43 13.75
N ASN A 317 27.83 7.81 14.24
CA ASN A 317 28.85 6.88 14.69
C ASN A 317 28.41 6.08 15.93
N THR A 318 27.70 6.72 16.86
CA THR A 318 27.19 6.06 18.08
C THR A 318 26.13 5.00 17.73
N ILE A 319 25.14 5.36 16.90
CA ILE A 319 24.12 4.42 16.42
C ILE A 319 24.77 3.24 15.69
N GLN A 320 25.82 3.49 14.89
CA GLN A 320 26.55 2.40 14.24
C GLN A 320 27.22 1.45 15.21
N ALA A 321 27.91 1.99 16.22
CA ALA A 321 28.59 1.17 17.20
C ALA A 321 27.58 0.28 17.94
N ILE A 322 26.44 0.84 18.34
CA ILE A 322 25.31 0.13 18.92
C ILE A 322 24.78 -0.96 17.97
N LYS A 323 24.55 -0.66 16.69
CA LYS A 323 24.03 -1.64 15.69
C LYS A 323 24.96 -2.82 15.43
N LYS A 324 26.27 -2.64 15.64
CA LYS A 324 27.32 -3.63 15.36
C LYS A 324 27.50 -4.66 16.48
N VAL A 325 26.85 -4.49 17.63
CA VAL A 325 26.91 -5.48 18.71
C VAL A 325 26.35 -6.82 18.21
N PRO A 326 27.17 -7.89 18.15
CA PRO A 326 26.75 -9.16 17.62
C PRO A 326 25.86 -9.94 18.61
N PRO A 327 25.04 -10.90 18.12
CA PRO A 327 24.19 -11.73 18.96
C PRO A 327 24.90 -12.44 20.10
N ALA A 328 26.15 -12.89 19.86
CA ALA A 328 26.97 -13.54 20.88
C ALA A 328 27.27 -12.64 22.10
N GLN A 329 27.24 -11.31 21.93
CA GLN A 329 27.45 -10.36 23.03
C GLN A 329 26.13 -9.97 23.69
N TYR A 330 25.16 -9.48 22.93
CA TYR A 330 23.95 -8.91 23.54
C TYR A 330 23.01 -9.96 24.17
N ARG A 331 23.20 -11.25 23.86
CA ARG A 331 22.49 -12.36 24.53
C ARG A 331 23.09 -12.76 25.87
N THR A 332 24.23 -12.18 26.27
CA THR A 332 24.87 -12.48 27.56
C THR A 332 24.21 -11.72 28.70
N GLY A 333 24.17 -12.34 29.89
CA GLY A 333 23.74 -11.66 31.12
C GLY A 333 24.59 -10.45 31.44
N SER A 334 25.91 -10.55 31.25
CA SER A 334 26.89 -9.47 31.48
C SER A 334 26.58 -8.22 30.64
N PHE A 335 26.29 -8.37 29.34
CA PHE A 335 25.92 -7.23 28.48
C PHE A 335 24.57 -6.62 28.88
N SER A 336 23.54 -7.45 29.12
CA SER A 336 22.22 -6.98 29.55
C SER A 336 22.30 -6.17 30.85
N TRP A 337 23.09 -6.64 31.82
CA TRP A 337 23.31 -5.95 33.09
C TRP A 337 24.09 -4.63 32.88
N ALA A 338 25.11 -4.63 32.02
CA ALA A 338 25.89 -3.43 31.67
C ALA A 338 25.02 -2.35 30.99
N GLN A 339 24.16 -2.75 30.06
CA GLN A 339 23.21 -1.85 29.39
C GLN A 339 22.25 -1.18 30.39
N LYS A 340 21.77 -1.94 31.38
CA LYS A 340 20.88 -1.44 32.43
C LYS A 340 21.59 -0.47 33.37
N ASN A 341 22.80 -0.82 33.83
CA ASN A 341 23.52 -0.05 34.86
C ASN A 341 24.30 1.15 34.30
N SER A 342 24.55 1.20 32.99
CA SER A 342 25.14 2.36 32.31
C SER A 342 24.16 3.52 32.11
N GLY A 343 22.85 3.31 32.28
CA GLY A 343 21.81 4.27 31.88
C GLY A 343 21.46 4.23 30.39
N LEU A 344 22.15 3.42 29.58
CA LEU A 344 21.89 3.31 28.15
C LEU A 344 20.48 2.80 27.87
N ALA A 345 20.01 1.77 28.60
CA ALA A 345 18.65 1.24 28.42
C ALA A 345 17.57 2.32 28.60
N GLN A 346 17.71 3.16 29.63
CA GLN A 346 16.78 4.27 29.90
C GLN A 346 16.84 5.33 28.79
N MET A 347 18.04 5.69 28.34
CA MET A 347 18.23 6.64 27.25
C MET A 347 17.60 6.12 25.95
N LEU A 348 17.83 4.85 25.61
CA LEU A 348 17.24 4.20 24.46
C LEU A 348 15.70 4.15 24.57
N SER A 349 15.15 3.73 25.72
CA SER A 349 13.70 3.70 25.95
C SER A 349 13.04 5.08 25.80
N ARG A 350 13.74 6.15 26.21
CA ARG A 350 13.26 7.52 26.03
C ARG A 350 13.27 7.94 24.57
N VAL A 351 14.37 7.70 23.86
CA VAL A 351 14.53 8.11 22.45
C VAL A 351 13.56 7.40 21.51
N VAL A 352 13.24 6.14 21.77
CA VAL A 352 12.33 5.36 20.92
C VAL A 352 10.86 5.63 21.21
N ASN A 353 10.55 6.43 22.23
CA ASN A 353 9.20 6.85 22.54
C ASN A 353 8.69 7.80 21.45
N PRO A 354 7.54 7.53 20.79
CA PRO A 354 6.99 8.45 19.80
C PRO A 354 6.73 9.87 20.33
N SER A 355 6.54 10.06 21.64
CA SER A 355 6.40 11.40 22.24
C SER A 355 7.73 12.17 22.33
N PHE A 356 8.87 11.51 22.18
CA PHE A 356 10.20 12.10 22.35
C PHE A 356 10.41 13.33 21.47
N GLN A 357 9.97 13.28 20.22
CA GLN A 357 10.11 14.42 19.29
C GLN A 357 9.32 15.67 19.71
N PHE A 358 8.31 15.52 20.57
CA PHE A 358 7.46 16.60 21.04
C PHE A 358 7.81 17.07 22.45
N GLU A 359 8.38 16.18 23.28
CA GLU A 359 8.83 16.50 24.63
C GLU A 359 10.18 17.23 24.65
N GLU A 360 11.04 16.93 23.68
CA GLU A 360 12.38 17.51 23.62
C GLU A 360 12.35 18.83 22.83
N GLY A 361 12.48 19.96 23.54
CA GLY A 361 12.56 21.30 22.94
C GLY A 361 13.86 21.58 22.17
N SER A 362 14.54 20.55 21.64
CA SER A 362 15.79 20.69 20.88
C SER A 362 15.50 20.76 19.38
N LEU A 363 15.85 21.89 18.76
CA LEU A 363 15.68 22.12 17.31
C LEU A 363 16.39 21.07 16.44
N ASN A 364 17.45 20.44 16.96
CA ASN A 364 18.22 19.44 16.22
C ASN A 364 17.51 18.07 16.14
N VAL A 365 16.66 17.74 17.12
CA VAL A 365 16.06 16.39 17.23
C VAL A 365 15.21 16.06 16.01
N PRO A 366 14.26 16.91 15.56
CA PRO A 366 13.50 16.65 14.34
C PRO A 366 14.39 16.45 13.11
N ILE A 367 15.42 17.29 12.94
CA ILE A 367 16.34 17.19 11.81
C ILE A 367 17.14 15.88 11.87
N PHE A 368 17.60 15.46 13.04
CA PHE A 368 18.27 14.17 13.19
C PHE A 368 17.33 12.99 12.94
N ILE A 369 16.05 13.08 13.34
CA ILE A 369 15.03 12.08 12.99
C ILE A 369 14.88 12.00 11.47
N ARG A 370 14.78 13.13 10.77
CA ARG A 370 14.70 13.18 9.31
C ARG A 370 15.92 12.56 8.63
N LEU A 371 17.11 12.93 9.09
CA LEU A 371 18.37 12.56 8.44
C LEU A 371 18.81 11.13 8.75
N HIS A 372 18.45 10.57 9.90
CA HIS A 372 18.96 9.27 10.36
C HIS A 372 17.89 8.27 10.78
N ALA A 373 16.62 8.69 10.93
CA ALA A 373 15.53 7.90 11.49
C ALA A 373 16.00 7.14 12.75
N PHE A 374 16.72 7.84 13.63
CA PHE A 374 17.47 7.21 14.69
C PHE A 374 16.56 6.59 15.76
N ALA A 375 15.38 7.18 16.01
CA ALA A 375 14.39 6.62 16.91
C ALA A 375 13.95 5.22 16.45
N GLU A 376 13.54 5.06 15.18
CA GLU A 376 13.17 3.74 14.65
C GLU A 376 14.37 2.79 14.56
N THR A 377 15.54 3.32 14.20
CA THR A 377 16.77 2.52 14.11
C THR A 377 17.14 1.93 15.47
N LEU A 378 17.13 2.75 16.52
CA LEU A 378 17.41 2.33 17.89
C LEU A 378 16.30 1.42 18.43
N ALA A 379 15.03 1.68 18.08
CA ALA A 379 13.93 0.77 18.41
C ALA A 379 14.15 -0.62 17.81
N GLY A 380 14.63 -0.70 16.55
CA GLY A 380 15.03 -1.96 15.93
C GLY A 380 16.29 -2.60 16.52
N VAL A 381 17.14 -1.84 17.23
CA VAL A 381 18.21 -2.42 18.05
C VAL A 381 17.65 -3.03 19.32
N ILE A 382 16.81 -2.27 20.04
CA ILE A 382 16.15 -2.74 21.27
C ILE A 382 15.38 -4.03 20.99
N ASP A 383 14.57 -4.07 19.93
CA ASP A 383 13.82 -5.27 19.52
C ASP A 383 14.75 -6.49 19.32
N ARG A 384 15.95 -6.29 18.76
CA ARG A 384 16.93 -7.38 18.54
C ARG A 384 17.65 -7.82 19.80
N TRP A 385 17.91 -6.89 20.72
CA TRP A 385 18.56 -7.17 22.00
C TRP A 385 17.62 -7.79 23.02
N THR A 386 16.30 -7.65 22.80
CA THR A 386 15.27 -8.23 23.66
C THR A 386 15.15 -9.74 23.39
N PRO A 387 15.27 -10.60 24.42
CA PRO A 387 14.94 -12.01 24.28
C PRO A 387 13.52 -12.19 23.76
N LYS A 388 13.32 -13.12 22.82
CA LYS A 388 12.01 -13.30 22.17
C LYS A 388 10.94 -13.69 23.19
N GLU A 389 11.33 -14.47 24.19
CA GLU A 389 10.48 -14.93 25.28
C GLU A 389 9.87 -13.76 26.07
N TRP A 390 10.62 -12.68 26.26
CA TRP A 390 10.13 -11.49 26.97
C TRP A 390 9.16 -10.68 26.11
N SER A 391 9.41 -10.63 24.80
CA SER A 391 8.49 -10.02 23.85
C SER A 391 7.17 -10.79 23.80
N ASP A 392 7.23 -12.11 23.71
CA ASP A 392 6.05 -12.99 23.66
C ASP A 392 5.24 -12.89 24.98
N GLU A 393 5.90 -12.91 26.15
CA GLU A 393 5.24 -12.71 27.46
C GLU A 393 4.62 -11.30 27.59
N ALA A 394 5.31 -10.27 27.13
CA ALA A 394 4.79 -8.91 27.14
C ALA A 394 3.60 -8.76 26.18
N VAL A 395 3.59 -9.49 25.07
CA VAL A 395 2.47 -9.53 24.12
C VAL A 395 1.23 -10.17 24.75
N GLU A 396 1.39 -11.37 25.30
CA GLU A 396 0.31 -12.11 25.97
C GLU A 396 -0.31 -11.30 27.12
N SER A 397 0.50 -10.53 27.83
CA SER A 397 0.09 -9.81 29.02
C SER A 397 -0.46 -8.41 28.78
N LEU A 398 -0.31 -7.83 27.58
CA LEU A 398 -0.91 -6.53 27.23
C LEU A 398 -2.35 -6.69 26.74
N GLY A 399 -2.69 -7.79 26.08
CA GLY A 399 -3.98 -7.96 25.39
C GLY A 399 -4.13 -7.00 24.19
N GLU A 400 -4.92 -7.37 23.18
CA GLU A 400 -5.01 -6.62 21.91
C GLU A 400 -5.42 -5.14 22.09
N GLU A 401 -6.24 -4.82 23.10
CA GLU A 401 -6.73 -3.45 23.33
C GLU A 401 -5.70 -2.46 23.91
N GLN A 402 -4.57 -2.92 24.47
CA GLN A 402 -3.58 -2.01 25.09
C GLN A 402 -2.50 -1.53 24.11
N TYR A 403 -2.41 -2.14 22.91
CA TYR A 403 -1.43 -1.80 21.87
C TYR A 403 -1.61 -0.41 21.24
N GLN A 404 -2.72 0.27 21.52
CA GLN A 404 -3.05 1.56 20.89
C GLN A 404 -3.21 2.70 21.90
N ARG A 405 -3.03 2.45 23.21
CA ARG A 405 -3.30 3.46 24.24
C ARG A 405 -2.06 4.28 24.55
N VAL A 406 -2.04 5.51 24.05
CA VAL A 406 -1.13 6.58 24.52
C VAL A 406 -1.29 6.73 26.04
N PRO A 407 -0.22 6.82 26.86
CA PRO A 407 -0.33 6.99 28.30
C PRO A 407 -1.12 8.26 28.69
N SER A 408 -1.83 8.21 29.81
CA SER A 408 -2.75 9.27 30.24
C SER A 408 -1.95 10.43 30.79
N GLY A 409 -1.73 11.45 29.97
CA GLY A 409 -1.10 12.70 30.40
C GLY A 409 -2.01 13.92 30.26
N GLY A 410 -3.08 13.81 29.46
CA GLY A 410 -3.95 14.93 29.15
C GLY A 410 -4.94 15.33 30.24
N SER A 411 -5.22 16.62 30.31
CA SER A 411 -6.28 17.23 31.12
C SER A 411 -7.33 17.95 30.27
N HIS A 412 -7.09 18.10 28.96
CA HIS A 412 -7.96 18.80 28.02
C HIS A 412 -8.70 17.83 27.10
N GLU A 413 -10.01 17.93 27.01
CA GLU A 413 -10.79 17.19 26.01
C GLU A 413 -10.50 17.71 24.60
N LEU A 414 -10.36 16.80 23.63
CA LEU A 414 -10.18 17.16 22.22
C LEU A 414 -11.55 17.47 21.60
N THR A 415 -12.00 18.70 21.73
CA THR A 415 -13.28 19.17 21.16
C THR A 415 -13.16 19.60 19.70
N SER A 416 -12.02 20.17 19.31
CA SER A 416 -11.69 20.57 17.94
C SER A 416 -10.22 20.24 17.67
N LEU A 417 -9.99 19.41 16.64
CA LEU A 417 -8.64 19.11 16.19
C LEU A 417 -8.00 20.34 15.55
N LEU A 418 -8.75 21.10 14.76
CA LEU A 418 -8.22 22.28 14.12
C LEU A 418 -7.80 23.34 15.15
N GLY A 419 -8.61 23.54 16.20
CA GLY A 419 -8.26 24.43 17.31
C GLY A 419 -6.98 24.01 18.01
N ALA A 420 -6.76 22.71 18.20
CA ALA A 420 -5.51 22.18 18.74
C ALA A 420 -4.32 22.45 17.80
N LEU A 421 -4.47 22.22 16.50
CA LEU A 421 -3.43 22.47 15.50
C LEU A 421 -3.14 23.97 15.31
N CYS A 422 -4.13 24.85 15.43
CA CYS A 422 -3.91 26.29 15.40
C CYS A 422 -3.13 26.76 16.63
N ARG A 423 -3.43 26.19 17.80
CA ARG A 423 -2.72 26.49 19.05
C ARG A 423 -1.29 25.94 19.06
N PHE A 424 -1.08 24.78 18.46
CA PHE A 424 0.19 24.05 18.45
C PHE A 424 0.50 23.51 17.04
N PRO A 425 0.86 24.38 16.08
CA PRO A 425 1.09 23.96 14.68
C PRO A 425 2.24 22.96 14.54
N ASP A 426 3.22 23.00 15.44
CA ASP A 426 4.38 22.11 15.45
C ASP A 426 4.04 20.67 15.91
N ILE A 427 2.78 20.41 16.31
CA ILE A 427 2.28 19.04 16.46
C ILE A 427 2.44 18.28 15.15
N ILE A 428 2.37 18.94 13.99
CA ILE A 428 2.68 18.35 12.68
C ILE A 428 4.21 18.43 12.48
N PRO A 429 4.97 17.33 12.67
CA PRO A 429 6.42 17.40 12.78
C PRO A 429 7.08 17.32 11.40
N ARG A 430 6.79 18.31 10.55
CA ARG A 430 7.22 18.41 9.14
C ARG A 430 8.73 18.30 8.96
N SER A 431 9.48 18.97 9.82
CA SER A 431 10.94 18.96 9.83
C SER A 431 11.54 17.59 10.12
N SER A 432 10.78 16.69 10.77
CA SER A 432 11.18 15.29 10.99
C SER A 432 10.79 14.37 9.84
N ASN A 433 9.64 14.61 9.23
CA ASN A 433 9.09 13.79 8.15
C ASN A 433 8.16 14.65 7.27
N PRO A 434 8.60 15.00 6.06
CA PRO A 434 7.85 15.80 5.11
C PRO A 434 6.46 15.25 4.73
N ALA A 435 6.26 13.93 4.64
CA ALA A 435 4.94 13.40 4.24
C ALA A 435 3.87 13.52 5.31
N PHE A 436 4.20 13.93 6.54
CA PHE A 436 3.18 14.22 7.55
C PHE A 436 2.27 15.38 7.16
N VAL A 437 2.61 16.18 6.15
CA VAL A 437 1.68 17.14 5.55
C VAL A 437 0.48 16.47 4.87
N TYR A 438 0.59 15.20 4.48
CA TYR A 438 -0.47 14.44 3.81
C TYR A 438 -1.49 13.81 4.77
N PHE A 439 -1.36 14.00 6.08
CA PHE A 439 -2.15 13.29 7.09
C PHE A 439 -3.67 13.40 6.90
N ALA A 440 -4.14 14.47 6.26
CA ALA A 440 -5.55 14.75 6.06
C ALA A 440 -6.09 14.42 4.64
N LEU A 441 -5.25 13.87 3.74
CA LEU A 441 -5.66 13.59 2.35
C LEU A 441 -6.79 12.56 2.24
N SER A 442 -6.78 11.54 3.09
CA SER A 442 -7.78 10.47 3.18
C SER A 442 -8.01 10.03 4.63
N GLU A 443 -9.10 9.30 4.90
CA GLU A 443 -9.32 8.71 6.23
C GLU A 443 -8.18 7.76 6.61
N ASN A 444 -7.63 7.03 5.63
CA ASN A 444 -6.56 6.08 5.85
C ASN A 444 -5.22 6.76 6.19
N ASN A 445 -4.88 7.87 5.52
CA ASN A 445 -3.74 8.70 5.92
C ASN A 445 -3.93 9.17 7.37
N PHE A 446 -5.11 9.69 7.69
CA PHE A 446 -5.40 10.22 9.02
C PHE A 446 -5.30 9.17 10.12
N LYS A 447 -5.91 8.00 9.92
CA LYS A 447 -5.81 6.86 10.85
C LYS A 447 -4.35 6.43 11.06
N THR A 448 -3.59 6.31 9.98
CA THR A 448 -2.19 5.93 10.04
C THR A 448 -1.39 6.94 10.88
N ASP A 449 -1.56 8.22 10.61
CA ASP A 449 -0.83 9.30 11.27
C ASP A 449 -1.31 9.57 12.70
N TRP A 450 -2.59 9.30 12.99
CA TRP A 450 -3.13 9.29 14.35
C TRP A 450 -2.31 8.39 15.27
N TYR A 451 -2.08 7.14 14.87
CA TYR A 451 -1.33 6.18 15.67
C TYR A 451 0.18 6.42 15.64
N ARG A 452 0.71 6.97 14.54
CA ARG A 452 2.14 7.21 14.40
C ARG A 452 2.65 8.39 15.20
N TRP A 453 1.97 9.53 15.16
CA TRP A 453 2.50 10.77 15.76
C TRP A 453 1.43 11.72 16.29
N LEU A 454 0.26 11.84 15.64
CA LEU A 454 -0.68 12.91 15.96
C LEU A 454 -1.28 12.74 17.37
N SER A 455 -1.68 11.53 17.77
CA SER A 455 -2.16 11.30 19.14
C SER A 455 -1.08 11.51 20.21
N TRP A 456 0.18 11.18 19.88
CA TRP A 456 1.32 11.41 20.78
C TRP A 456 1.62 12.90 20.96
N GLY A 457 1.62 13.67 19.88
CA GLY A 457 1.82 15.13 19.92
C GLY A 457 0.67 15.86 20.61
N LEU A 458 -0.58 15.42 20.41
CA LEU A 458 -1.72 15.94 21.16
C LEU A 458 -1.58 15.64 22.67
N ASN A 459 -1.21 14.41 23.03
CA ASN A 459 -1.04 14.04 24.44
C ASN A 459 0.11 14.78 25.12
N SER A 460 1.23 15.03 24.42
CA SER A 460 2.35 15.83 24.97
C SER A 460 1.96 17.29 25.24
N HIS A 461 0.94 17.80 24.55
CA HIS A 461 0.33 19.11 24.77
C HIS A 461 -0.89 19.07 25.71
N GLY A 462 -1.11 17.95 26.40
CA GLY A 462 -2.12 17.84 27.45
C GLY A 462 -3.53 17.47 26.97
N TYR A 463 -3.71 16.99 25.74
CA TYR A 463 -5.01 16.52 25.25
C TYR A 463 -5.27 15.05 25.60
N ILE A 464 -6.52 14.72 25.94
CA ILE A 464 -6.98 13.35 26.22
C ILE A 464 -7.30 12.65 24.90
N VAL A 465 -6.47 11.67 24.51
CA VAL A 465 -6.59 10.95 23.22
C VAL A 465 -6.93 9.46 23.36
N GLN A 466 -6.92 8.91 24.58
CA GLN A 466 -6.99 7.46 24.84
C GLN A 466 -8.29 6.78 24.41
N HIS A 467 -9.40 7.51 24.45
CA HIS A 467 -10.74 6.99 24.18
C HIS A 467 -11.33 7.55 22.88
N VAL A 468 -10.48 8.20 22.09
CA VAL A 468 -10.89 8.93 20.90
C VAL A 468 -10.80 8.01 19.68
N LYS A 469 -11.91 7.86 18.95
CA LYS A 469 -11.96 7.07 17.72
C LYS A 469 -11.42 7.91 16.55
N PRO A 470 -10.31 7.54 15.89
CA PRO A 470 -9.69 8.39 14.86
C PRO A 470 -10.63 8.71 13.69
N LYS A 471 -11.47 7.76 13.28
CA LYS A 471 -12.50 7.95 12.25
C LYS A 471 -13.48 9.07 12.59
N GLN A 472 -13.89 9.19 13.85
CA GLN A 472 -14.80 10.24 14.29
C GLN A 472 -14.11 11.61 14.30
N VAL A 473 -12.88 11.68 14.81
CA VAL A 473 -12.08 12.92 14.77
C VAL A 473 -11.87 13.38 13.34
N TYR A 474 -11.54 12.47 12.44
CA TYR A 474 -11.36 12.77 11.04
C TYR A 474 -12.60 13.42 10.43
N ARG A 475 -13.78 12.81 10.61
CA ARG A 475 -15.05 13.36 10.11
C ARG A 475 -15.34 14.75 10.68
N MET A 476 -15.13 14.95 11.98
CA MET A 476 -15.30 16.25 12.63
C MET A 476 -14.33 17.29 12.06
N PHE A 477 -13.05 16.95 11.94
CA PHE A 477 -12.00 17.81 11.40
C PHE A 477 -12.29 18.21 9.95
N VAL A 478 -12.67 17.24 9.12
CA VAL A 478 -13.07 17.48 7.73
C VAL A 478 -14.29 18.40 7.66
N GLN A 479 -15.30 18.19 8.51
CA GLN A 479 -16.47 19.07 8.56
C GLN A 479 -16.12 20.49 9.02
N GLU A 480 -15.20 20.64 9.97
CA GLU A 480 -14.71 21.93 10.45
C GLU A 480 -13.99 22.70 9.33
N ILE A 481 -13.12 22.02 8.57
CA ILE A 481 -12.46 22.57 7.38
C ILE A 481 -13.49 23.00 6.32
N ARG A 482 -14.55 22.20 6.09
CA ARG A 482 -15.64 22.56 5.16
C ARG A 482 -16.34 23.85 5.61
N ASN A 483 -16.72 23.92 6.88
CA ASN A 483 -17.45 25.07 7.44
C ASN A 483 -16.65 26.37 7.32
N LEU A 484 -15.33 26.32 7.52
CA LEU A 484 -14.45 27.47 7.35
C LEU A 484 -14.46 28.06 5.94
N ARG A 485 -14.69 27.24 4.91
CA ARG A 485 -14.77 27.73 3.53
C ARG A 485 -16.14 28.28 3.17
N SER A 486 -17.23 27.69 3.66
CA SER A 486 -18.59 28.18 3.37
C SER A 486 -18.85 29.59 3.92
N THR A 487 -18.09 30.02 4.92
CA THR A 487 -18.18 31.37 5.50
C THR A 487 -17.38 32.43 4.73
N VAL A 488 -16.59 32.03 3.73
CA VAL A 488 -15.84 32.97 2.87
C VAL A 488 -16.70 33.29 1.65
N ASP A 489 -17.35 34.45 1.67
CA ASP A 489 -18.04 35.01 0.52
C ASP A 489 -17.01 35.34 -0.59
N PRO A 490 -17.08 34.70 -1.78
CA PRO A 490 -16.16 34.95 -2.87
C PRO A 490 -16.22 36.38 -3.42
N GLU A 491 -17.35 37.07 -3.28
CA GLU A 491 -17.57 38.39 -3.90
C GLU A 491 -17.10 39.55 -3.04
N SER A 492 -17.13 39.41 -1.70
CA SER A 492 -16.78 40.52 -0.81
C SER A 492 -15.27 40.70 -0.57
N GLY A 493 -14.44 39.74 -0.99
CA GLY A 493 -12.98 39.73 -0.75
C GLY A 493 -12.60 39.83 0.74
N SER A 494 -13.58 39.79 1.63
CA SER A 494 -13.48 40.10 3.04
C SER A 494 -13.86 38.83 3.80
N SER A 495 -12.89 37.95 3.98
CA SER A 495 -12.98 36.81 4.89
C SER A 495 -13.14 37.34 6.31
N LEU A 496 -14.38 37.59 6.74
CA LEU A 496 -14.68 37.99 8.11
C LEU A 496 -14.33 36.85 9.09
N TYR A 497 -13.14 36.95 9.69
CA TYR A 497 -12.84 36.61 11.09
C TYR A 497 -12.36 35.22 11.54
N VAL A 498 -12.09 34.20 10.71
CA VAL A 498 -11.56 32.91 11.28
C VAL A 498 -10.27 32.39 10.63
N LEU A 499 -9.89 32.87 9.43
CA LEU A 499 -8.66 32.39 8.81
C LEU A 499 -7.40 33.09 9.34
N HIS A 500 -7.44 34.37 9.74
CA HIS A 500 -6.25 35.14 10.13
C HIS A 500 -5.44 34.53 11.28
N ASP A 501 -6.08 33.75 12.16
CA ASP A 501 -5.42 33.11 13.30
C ASP A 501 -4.84 31.72 12.97
N ILE A 502 -5.06 31.20 11.75
CA ILE A 502 -4.47 29.93 11.32
C ILE A 502 -2.99 30.17 10.93
N PRO A 503 -2.03 29.51 11.58
CA PRO A 503 -0.61 29.61 11.23
C PRO A 503 -0.37 29.32 9.75
N ALA A 504 0.50 30.10 9.09
CA ALA A 504 0.73 29.99 7.65
C ALA A 504 1.07 28.57 7.16
N PRO A 505 1.91 27.78 7.87
CA PRO A 505 2.16 26.40 7.48
C PRO A 505 0.91 25.52 7.52
N LEU A 506 0.13 25.61 8.60
CA LEU A 506 -1.10 24.85 8.75
C LEU A 506 -2.12 25.24 7.67
N ARG A 507 -2.27 26.55 7.41
CA ARG A 507 -3.12 27.04 6.32
C ARG A 507 -2.73 26.44 4.98
N SER A 508 -1.44 26.43 4.65
CA SER A 508 -0.95 25.81 3.41
C SER A 508 -1.34 24.33 3.32
N ILE A 509 -1.14 23.56 4.40
CA ILE A 509 -1.53 22.14 4.43
C ILE A 509 -3.04 21.96 4.19
N LEU A 510 -3.87 22.77 4.86
CA LEU A 510 -5.32 22.69 4.74
C LEU A 510 -5.78 23.06 3.32
N ASP A 511 -5.29 24.15 2.76
CA ASP A 511 -5.67 24.61 1.43
C ASP A 511 -5.30 23.59 0.35
N HIS A 512 -4.07 23.07 0.38
CA HIS A 512 -3.62 22.05 -0.57
C HIS A 512 -4.32 20.70 -0.36
N THR A 513 -4.67 20.33 0.88
CA THR A 513 -5.49 19.15 1.16
C THR A 513 -6.87 19.27 0.50
N ILE A 514 -7.53 20.42 0.64
CA ILE A 514 -8.84 20.66 0.02
C ILE A 514 -8.71 20.66 -1.51
N GLU A 515 -7.69 21.32 -2.04
CA GLU A 515 -7.43 21.37 -3.48
C GLU A 515 -7.20 19.98 -4.06
N TYR A 516 -6.33 19.17 -3.44
CA TYR A 516 -6.08 17.78 -3.82
C TYR A 516 -7.39 16.98 -3.90
N ARG A 517 -8.24 17.09 -2.87
CA ARG A 517 -9.50 16.33 -2.81
C ARG A 517 -10.49 16.79 -3.87
N ARG A 518 -10.58 18.10 -4.12
CA ARG A 518 -11.40 18.65 -5.22
C ARG A 518 -10.87 18.20 -6.58
N ALA A 519 -9.56 18.23 -6.78
CA ALA A 519 -8.92 17.77 -8.01
C ALA A 519 -9.22 16.28 -8.24
N ARG A 520 -9.07 15.43 -7.22
CA ARG A 520 -9.44 14.01 -7.28
C ARG A 520 -10.91 13.81 -7.62
N ALA A 521 -11.83 14.51 -6.97
CA ALA A 521 -13.26 14.38 -7.24
C ALA A 521 -13.63 14.80 -8.68
N ARG A 522 -13.09 15.95 -9.15
CA ARG A 522 -13.26 16.40 -10.54
C ARG A 522 -12.68 15.40 -11.53
N PHE A 523 -11.47 14.90 -11.27
CA PHE A 523 -10.79 13.95 -12.13
C PHE A 523 -11.54 12.61 -12.18
N ARG A 524 -12.00 12.08 -11.04
CA ARG A 524 -12.87 10.89 -10.99
C ARG A 524 -14.13 11.08 -11.81
N LYS A 525 -14.81 12.22 -11.66
CA LYS A 525 -15.99 12.56 -12.47
C LYS A 525 -15.65 12.56 -13.96
N HIS A 526 -14.57 13.26 -14.32
CA HIS A 526 -14.11 13.37 -15.70
C HIS A 526 -13.75 12.00 -16.30
N ILE A 527 -12.93 11.19 -15.63
CA ILE A 527 -12.59 9.88 -16.16
C ILE A 527 -13.81 8.95 -16.15
N ARG A 528 -14.75 9.05 -15.19
CA ARG A 528 -16.01 8.29 -15.25
C ARG A 528 -16.84 8.66 -16.48
N GLU A 529 -16.93 9.95 -16.80
CA GLU A 529 -17.62 10.45 -18.00
C GLU A 529 -16.92 10.00 -19.27
N GLN A 530 -15.59 10.14 -19.33
CA GLN A 530 -14.79 9.58 -20.42
C GLN A 530 -14.97 8.07 -20.52
N CYS A 531 -14.93 7.32 -19.42
CA CYS A 531 -15.15 5.88 -19.37
C CYS A 531 -16.56 5.49 -19.80
N ARG A 532 -17.58 6.32 -19.58
CA ARG A 532 -18.93 6.08 -20.10
C ARG A 532 -19.00 6.31 -21.60
N ALA A 533 -18.37 7.39 -22.08
CA ALA A 533 -18.30 7.71 -23.50
C ALA A 533 -17.46 6.69 -24.29
N THR A 534 -16.38 6.21 -23.68
CA THR A 534 -15.35 5.40 -24.35
C THR A 534 -15.26 3.96 -23.85
N ARG A 535 -16.06 3.62 -22.83
CA ARG A 535 -16.36 2.26 -22.35
C ARG A 535 -15.14 1.47 -21.87
N TRP A 536 -14.27 2.07 -21.06
CA TRP A 536 -13.02 1.45 -20.58
C TRP A 536 -13.20 0.06 -19.93
N ARG A 537 -14.24 -0.08 -19.09
CA ARG A 537 -14.55 -1.35 -18.39
C ARG A 537 -15.72 -2.13 -18.99
N ASN A 538 -16.57 -1.49 -19.78
CA ASN A 538 -17.77 -2.14 -20.29
C ASN A 538 -17.38 -2.92 -21.56
N PRO A 539 -17.79 -4.20 -21.74
CA PRO A 539 -17.58 -4.92 -23.00
C PRO A 539 -18.29 -4.27 -24.17
N VAL A 540 -19.13 -3.27 -23.92
CA VAL A 540 -19.86 -2.55 -24.95
C VAL A 540 -18.87 -1.76 -25.83
N PRO A 541 -18.88 -1.94 -27.16
CA PRO A 541 -17.92 -1.28 -28.06
C PRO A 541 -18.04 0.25 -28.03
N CYS A 542 -16.95 1.00 -28.21
CA CYS A 542 -17.02 2.48 -28.35
C CYS A 542 -18.00 2.87 -29.47
N SER A 543 -18.81 3.91 -29.30
CA SER A 543 -19.75 4.33 -30.35
C SER A 543 -19.06 4.76 -31.65
N THR A 544 -17.84 5.30 -31.53
CA THR A 544 -17.05 5.78 -32.68
C THR A 544 -16.37 4.64 -33.44
N CYS A 545 -15.67 3.74 -32.73
CA CYS A 545 -14.87 2.68 -33.36
C CYS A 545 -15.50 1.28 -33.25
N GLY A 546 -16.64 1.14 -32.58
CA GLY A 546 -17.24 -0.15 -32.25
C GLY A 546 -17.82 -0.88 -33.47
N SER A 547 -18.18 -0.14 -34.51
CA SER A 547 -18.61 -0.69 -35.80
C SER A 547 -17.45 -1.00 -36.74
N LEU A 548 -16.21 -0.61 -36.39
CA LEU A 548 -15.05 -0.90 -37.22
C LEU A 548 -14.72 -2.39 -37.16
N THR A 549 -14.61 -3.01 -38.33
CA THR A 549 -14.15 -4.40 -38.48
C THR A 549 -12.64 -4.52 -38.29
N ASP A 550 -11.91 -3.43 -38.54
CA ASP A 550 -10.47 -3.36 -38.31
C ASP A 550 -10.18 -3.20 -36.81
N GLU A 551 -9.83 -4.31 -36.16
CA GLU A 551 -9.42 -4.36 -34.75
C GLU A 551 -8.24 -3.41 -34.44
N THR A 552 -7.39 -3.09 -35.41
CA THR A 552 -6.23 -2.23 -35.19
C THR A 552 -6.61 -0.77 -34.96
N ARG A 553 -7.79 -0.37 -35.48
CA ARG A 553 -8.37 0.97 -35.34
C ARG A 553 -9.27 1.12 -34.13
N LYS A 554 -9.49 0.06 -33.34
CA LYS A 554 -10.30 0.19 -32.12
C LYS A 554 -9.54 0.91 -31.03
N CYS A 555 -10.25 1.77 -30.28
CA CYS A 555 -9.70 2.49 -29.13
C CYS A 555 -9.38 1.58 -27.95
N ARG A 556 -9.93 0.36 -27.94
CA ARG A 556 -9.60 -0.70 -27.00
C ARG A 556 -9.11 -1.91 -27.79
N ARG A 557 -7.91 -2.38 -27.47
CA ARG A 557 -7.30 -3.54 -28.12
C ARG A 557 -6.79 -4.49 -27.07
N GLU A 558 -7.14 -5.77 -27.20
CA GLU A 558 -6.45 -6.82 -26.46
C GLU A 558 -5.32 -7.35 -27.33
N VAL A 559 -4.13 -7.48 -26.75
CA VAL A 559 -2.95 -7.98 -27.45
C VAL A 559 -2.37 -9.13 -26.67
N ILE A 560 -2.12 -10.23 -27.38
CA ILE A 560 -1.55 -11.43 -26.80
C ILE A 560 -0.02 -11.37 -26.94
N MET A 561 0.67 -11.34 -25.81
CA MET A 561 2.12 -11.24 -25.70
C MET A 561 2.60 -12.36 -24.77
N PRO A 562 2.90 -13.56 -25.29
CA PRO A 562 3.31 -14.68 -24.47
C PRO A 562 4.65 -14.41 -23.79
N LEU A 563 4.77 -14.88 -22.54
CA LEU A 563 6.02 -14.79 -21.81
C LEU A 563 7.09 -15.67 -22.47
N ASN A 564 8.23 -15.07 -22.82
CA ASN A 564 9.42 -15.79 -23.25
C ASN A 564 10.03 -16.54 -22.07
N ARG A 565 9.85 -17.85 -22.04
CA ARG A 565 10.38 -18.75 -21.00
C ARG A 565 11.83 -19.19 -21.22
N ASP A 566 12.53 -18.50 -22.13
CA ASP A 566 13.98 -18.45 -22.32
C ASP A 566 14.81 -18.46 -21.02
N PRO A 567 15.31 -19.58 -20.42
CA PRO A 567 16.02 -19.49 -19.14
C PRO A 567 17.33 -18.70 -19.25
N ASN A 568 17.90 -18.61 -20.47
CA ASN A 568 19.14 -17.89 -20.76
C ASN A 568 18.87 -16.48 -21.31
N ILE A 569 17.64 -15.97 -21.25
CA ILE A 569 17.31 -14.63 -21.74
C ILE A 569 18.11 -13.55 -21.00
N ARG A 570 18.29 -13.69 -19.69
CA ARG A 570 19.04 -12.74 -18.86
C ARG A 570 20.52 -12.76 -19.17
N GLU A 571 21.14 -13.94 -19.18
CA GLU A 571 22.57 -14.10 -19.51
C GLU A 571 22.92 -13.48 -20.87
N ARG A 572 22.03 -13.62 -21.86
CA ARG A 572 22.27 -13.12 -23.23
C ARG A 572 22.08 -11.61 -23.37
N TYR A 573 21.10 -11.03 -22.70
CA TYR A 573 20.63 -9.67 -23.02
C TYR A 573 20.71 -8.67 -21.87
N GLU A 574 20.97 -9.10 -20.63
CA GLU A 574 21.13 -8.18 -19.52
C GLU A 574 22.28 -7.19 -19.77
N HIS A 575 22.01 -5.91 -19.50
CA HIS A 575 22.86 -4.75 -19.74
C HIS A 575 23.13 -4.40 -21.22
N ALA A 576 22.51 -5.09 -22.18
CA ALA A 576 22.59 -4.73 -23.58
C ALA A 576 21.80 -3.44 -23.86
N GLY A 577 22.29 -2.65 -24.83
CA GLY A 577 21.55 -1.51 -25.37
C GLY A 577 20.53 -1.97 -26.40
N VAL A 578 19.41 -1.25 -26.52
CA VAL A 578 18.46 -1.42 -27.62
C VAL A 578 18.40 -0.12 -28.41
N SER A 579 18.59 -0.13 -29.72
CA SER A 579 18.48 1.09 -30.53
C SER A 579 18.14 0.77 -31.98
N ASN A 580 17.18 1.51 -32.52
CA ASN A 580 16.83 1.47 -33.94
C ASN A 580 17.58 2.53 -34.76
N ALA A 581 18.44 3.34 -34.11
CA ALA A 581 19.27 4.30 -34.81
C ALA A 581 20.27 3.59 -35.77
N PRO A 582 20.59 4.21 -36.92
CA PRO A 582 21.68 3.77 -37.79
C PRO A 582 22.97 3.52 -37.02
N LYS A 583 23.73 2.47 -37.38
CA LYS A 583 24.89 2.00 -36.59
C LYS A 583 25.91 3.11 -36.29
N ASP A 584 26.12 4.04 -37.21
CA ASP A 584 27.01 5.19 -37.11
C ASP A 584 26.48 6.31 -36.20
N LYS A 585 25.16 6.34 -35.97
CA LYS A 585 24.45 7.34 -35.14
C LYS A 585 24.04 6.84 -33.76
N ARG A 586 24.18 5.55 -33.48
CA ARG A 586 23.81 4.96 -32.17
C ARG A 586 24.55 5.65 -31.03
N MET A 587 23.83 5.88 -29.92
CA MET A 587 24.43 6.28 -28.65
C MET A 587 25.64 5.39 -28.34
N LYS A 588 26.75 6.02 -27.94
CA LYS A 588 27.98 5.34 -27.55
C LYS A 588 27.97 5.08 -26.05
N PRO A 589 28.40 3.90 -25.59
CA PRO A 589 28.54 3.62 -24.17
C PRO A 589 29.59 4.57 -23.56
N ARG A 590 29.30 5.16 -22.39
CA ARG A 590 30.26 5.95 -21.63
C ARG A 590 31.45 5.08 -21.24
N GLN A 591 32.67 5.63 -21.35
CA GLN A 591 33.89 4.96 -20.91
C GLN A 591 33.93 4.98 -19.36
N GLY A 592 33.50 3.89 -18.73
CA GLY A 592 33.43 3.76 -17.27
C GLY A 592 34.00 2.46 -16.75
N GLY A 593 35.15 2.56 -16.05
CA GLY A 593 35.72 1.62 -15.06
C GLY A 593 35.54 0.10 -15.27
N GLY A 594 36.45 -0.52 -16.03
CA GLY A 594 36.94 -1.91 -15.83
C GLY A 594 35.98 -3.10 -15.99
N ARG A 595 34.65 -2.92 -16.02
CA ARG A 595 33.71 -4.05 -16.15
C ARG A 595 33.54 -4.49 -17.61
N LYS A 596 33.69 -5.80 -17.84
CA LYS A 596 33.43 -6.51 -19.11
C LYS A 596 31.92 -6.63 -19.43
N ASN A 597 31.09 -5.64 -19.11
CA ASN A 597 29.68 -5.72 -19.49
C ASN A 597 29.56 -5.69 -21.02
N PRO A 598 28.52 -6.30 -21.61
CA PRO A 598 28.30 -6.26 -23.04
C PRO A 598 28.19 -4.81 -23.52
N THR A 599 28.88 -4.46 -24.60
CA THR A 599 28.68 -3.20 -25.35
C THR A 599 27.71 -3.40 -26.51
N THR A 600 27.08 -4.57 -26.59
CA THR A 600 26.23 -4.95 -27.70
C THR A 600 24.97 -4.10 -27.69
N ILE A 601 24.66 -3.54 -28.86
CA ILE A 601 23.41 -2.83 -29.12
C ILE A 601 22.62 -3.67 -30.11
N TYR A 602 21.42 -4.07 -29.71
CA TYR A 602 20.47 -4.77 -30.57
C TYR A 602 19.43 -3.79 -31.13
N THR A 603 18.86 -4.08 -32.30
CA THR A 603 17.63 -3.44 -32.76
C THR A 603 16.41 -4.11 -32.12
N THR A 604 15.25 -3.44 -32.15
CA THR A 604 13.99 -4.07 -31.70
C THR A 604 13.65 -5.31 -32.54
N GLU A 605 13.98 -5.29 -33.84
CA GLU A 605 13.81 -6.42 -34.76
C GLU A 605 14.73 -7.61 -34.42
N GLU A 606 16.02 -7.38 -34.13
CA GLU A 606 16.97 -8.42 -33.70
C GLU A 606 16.53 -9.14 -32.41
N LEU A 607 15.78 -8.44 -31.56
CA LEU A 607 15.21 -8.98 -30.32
C LEU A 607 13.83 -9.63 -30.52
N GLY A 608 13.24 -9.49 -31.71
CA GLY A 608 11.89 -9.96 -32.03
C GLY A 608 10.80 -9.24 -31.25
N LEU A 609 10.94 -7.93 -31.03
CA LEU A 609 9.96 -7.13 -30.30
C LEU A 609 8.87 -6.57 -31.22
N SER A 610 7.61 -6.81 -30.84
CA SER A 610 6.44 -6.20 -31.48
C SER A 610 6.24 -4.76 -31.01
N CYS A 611 6.01 -3.83 -31.94
CA CYS A 611 5.74 -2.43 -31.62
C CYS A 611 4.28 -2.24 -31.20
N LEU A 612 4.07 -1.65 -30.02
CA LEU A 612 2.79 -1.09 -29.60
C LEU A 612 2.79 0.41 -29.87
N GLU A 613 1.99 0.81 -30.85
CA GLU A 613 1.81 2.20 -31.24
C GLU A 613 0.34 2.50 -31.54
N PRO A 614 -0.13 3.73 -31.29
CA PRO A 614 -1.52 4.07 -31.50
C PRO A 614 -1.76 4.36 -32.99
N HIS A 615 -2.98 4.10 -33.44
CA HIS A 615 -3.42 4.55 -34.76
C HIS A 615 -3.84 6.02 -34.66
N GLU A 616 -3.24 6.89 -35.50
CA GLU A 616 -3.46 8.34 -35.41
C GLU A 616 -4.93 8.74 -35.61
N GLU A 617 -5.66 8.04 -36.49
CA GLU A 617 -7.09 8.28 -36.68
C GLU A 617 -7.89 7.91 -35.42
N THR A 618 -7.53 6.82 -34.73
CA THR A 618 -8.19 6.42 -33.49
C THR A 618 -7.97 7.45 -32.39
N LEU A 619 -6.74 7.99 -32.26
CA LEU A 619 -6.49 9.10 -31.34
C LEU A 619 -7.24 10.37 -31.73
N LYS A 620 -7.37 10.68 -33.02
CA LYS A 620 -8.10 11.86 -33.47
C LYS A 620 -9.61 11.75 -33.21
N GLU A 621 -10.19 10.58 -33.49
CA GLU A 621 -11.62 10.31 -33.43
C GLU A 621 -12.08 9.94 -32.01
N CYS A 622 -11.38 9.01 -31.37
CA CYS A 622 -11.71 8.47 -30.05
C CYS A 622 -10.98 9.19 -28.90
N LYS A 623 -10.05 10.11 -29.20
CA LYS A 623 -9.21 10.87 -28.25
C LYS A 623 -8.16 10.06 -27.50
N GLN A 624 -8.25 8.73 -27.55
CA GLN A 624 -7.41 7.82 -26.79
C GLN A 624 -7.34 6.44 -27.45
N GLN A 625 -6.33 5.67 -27.07
CA GLN A 625 -6.26 4.25 -27.40
C GLN A 625 -5.58 3.48 -26.27
N VAL A 626 -6.15 2.33 -25.89
CA VAL A 626 -5.66 1.47 -24.81
C VAL A 626 -5.41 0.06 -25.33
N PHE A 627 -4.22 -0.43 -25.04
CA PHE A 627 -3.79 -1.80 -25.26
C PHE A 627 -3.81 -2.55 -23.93
N TYR A 628 -4.59 -3.63 -23.87
CA TYR A 628 -4.63 -4.57 -22.76
C TYR A 628 -3.78 -5.78 -23.13
N ILE A 629 -2.69 -6.00 -22.40
CA ILE A 629 -1.70 -7.02 -22.73
C ILE A 629 -1.97 -8.27 -21.89
N ARG A 630 -2.26 -9.39 -22.57
CA ARG A 630 -2.47 -10.69 -21.93
C ARG A 630 -1.39 -11.67 -22.36
N GLU A 631 -1.06 -12.63 -21.49
CA GLU A 631 -0.08 -13.67 -21.83
C GLU A 631 -0.61 -14.65 -22.90
N TYR A 632 -1.91 -14.97 -22.83
CA TYR A 632 -2.62 -15.82 -23.79
C TYR A 632 -4.10 -15.39 -23.85
N GLU A 633 -4.84 -15.91 -24.84
CA GLU A 633 -6.26 -15.57 -25.02
C GLU A 633 -7.10 -15.97 -23.79
N GLY A 634 -7.87 -15.04 -23.24
CA GLY A 634 -8.59 -15.23 -21.98
C GLY A 634 -7.70 -15.31 -20.72
N GLY A 635 -6.37 -15.20 -20.87
CA GLY A 635 -5.41 -15.21 -19.76
C GLY A 635 -5.43 -13.94 -18.91
N PRO A 636 -4.65 -13.92 -17.81
CA PRO A 636 -4.60 -12.76 -16.93
C PRO A 636 -4.12 -11.51 -17.67
N LEU A 637 -4.65 -10.35 -17.25
CA LEU A 637 -4.14 -9.06 -17.72
C LEU A 637 -2.76 -8.83 -17.08
N VAL A 638 -1.73 -8.91 -17.90
CA VAL A 638 -0.34 -8.73 -17.46
C VAL A 638 -0.06 -7.24 -17.32
N ASP A 639 -0.32 -6.48 -18.38
CA ASP A 639 0.00 -5.06 -18.49
C ASP A 639 -1.02 -4.26 -19.29
N PHE A 640 -0.93 -2.93 -19.24
CA PHE A 640 -1.66 -2.04 -20.13
C PHE A 640 -0.77 -0.93 -20.71
N VAL A 641 -1.15 -0.39 -21.86
CA VAL A 641 -0.56 0.82 -22.46
C VAL A 641 -1.70 1.72 -22.91
N ALA A 642 -1.75 2.94 -22.39
CA ALA A 642 -2.77 3.92 -22.70
C ALA A 642 -2.16 5.19 -23.30
N PHE A 643 -2.74 5.64 -24.41
CA PHE A 643 -2.37 6.84 -25.16
C PHE A 643 -3.51 7.86 -25.07
N GLY A 644 -3.18 9.14 -24.91
CA GLY A 644 -4.20 10.21 -24.78
C GLY A 644 -4.91 10.14 -23.42
N VAL A 645 -4.17 9.84 -22.36
CA VAL A 645 -4.71 9.46 -21.05
C VAL A 645 -5.31 10.64 -20.30
N PHE A 646 -4.60 11.76 -20.27
CA PHE A 646 -4.95 12.94 -19.48
C PHE A 646 -5.61 13.99 -20.37
N ALA A 647 -6.61 14.68 -19.82
CA ALA A 647 -7.11 15.92 -20.41
C ALA A 647 -5.97 16.96 -20.50
N PRO A 648 -5.99 17.88 -21.48
CA PRO A 648 -4.92 18.87 -21.66
C PRO A 648 -4.59 19.66 -20.40
N GLU A 649 -5.60 20.02 -19.61
CA GLU A 649 -5.44 20.80 -18.37
C GLU A 649 -4.72 20.00 -17.28
N VAL A 650 -5.03 18.70 -17.17
CA VAL A 650 -4.38 17.78 -16.23
C VAL A 650 -2.95 17.50 -16.67
N LEU A 651 -2.74 17.32 -17.98
CA LEU A 651 -1.40 17.11 -18.54
C LEU A 651 -0.50 18.31 -18.27
N GLU A 652 -1.00 19.53 -18.47
CA GLU A 652 -0.26 20.76 -18.18
C GLU A 652 0.02 20.92 -16.68
N GLU A 653 -0.93 20.55 -15.81
CA GLU A 653 -0.70 20.54 -14.36
C GLU A 653 0.44 19.59 -13.97
N ILE A 654 0.44 18.36 -14.48
CA ILE A 654 1.52 17.38 -14.23
C ILE A 654 2.84 17.89 -14.82
N ALA A 655 2.80 18.46 -16.02
CA ALA A 655 3.98 19.01 -16.69
C ALA A 655 4.60 20.20 -15.92
N SER A 656 3.77 21.09 -15.39
CA SER A 656 4.22 22.20 -14.53
C SER A 656 4.84 21.72 -13.23
N THR A 657 4.38 20.57 -12.71
CA THR A 657 4.98 19.93 -11.54
C THR A 657 6.41 19.51 -11.87
N ILE A 658 6.63 18.83 -13.00
CA ILE A 658 7.96 18.41 -13.47
C ILE A 658 8.94 19.60 -13.58
N ASP A 659 8.49 20.76 -14.04
CA ASP A 659 9.37 21.95 -14.17
C ASP A 659 9.84 22.50 -12.82
N LEU A 660 8.95 22.54 -11.83
CA LEU A 660 9.25 22.98 -10.47
C LEU A 660 10.29 22.07 -9.80
N GLU A 661 10.33 20.80 -10.21
CA GLU A 661 11.26 19.80 -9.69
C GLU A 661 12.68 19.96 -10.22
N SER A 662 12.93 20.82 -11.20
CA SER A 662 14.26 21.02 -11.78
C SER A 662 15.32 21.39 -10.71
N GLY A 663 14.90 22.01 -9.60
CA GLY A 663 15.73 22.31 -8.44
C GLY A 663 16.05 21.12 -7.51
N VAL A 664 15.36 19.99 -7.64
CA VAL A 664 15.53 18.81 -6.77
C VAL A 664 16.73 17.98 -7.23
N LYS A 665 17.51 17.51 -6.25
CA LYS A 665 18.74 16.77 -6.51
C LYS A 665 18.44 15.43 -7.19
N SER A 666 19.03 15.23 -8.38
CA SER A 666 18.95 13.95 -9.09
C SER A 666 19.57 12.80 -8.30
N VAL A 667 18.95 11.63 -8.40
CA VAL A 667 19.44 10.38 -7.82
C VAL A 667 20.62 9.87 -8.65
N ARG A 668 21.74 9.56 -7.98
CA ARG A 668 22.86 8.89 -8.62
C ARG A 668 22.48 7.45 -8.93
N ARG A 669 22.54 7.06 -10.20
CA ARG A 669 22.24 5.70 -10.64
C ARG A 669 23.36 4.73 -10.23
N GLY A 670 23.03 3.45 -10.13
CA GLY A 670 24.02 2.42 -9.83
C GLY A 670 25.04 2.26 -10.96
N SER A 671 26.27 1.91 -10.63
CA SER A 671 27.39 1.83 -11.59
C SER A 671 27.15 0.89 -12.77
N GLY A 672 26.27 -0.10 -12.64
CA GLY A 672 25.86 -0.98 -13.75
C GLY A 672 25.03 -0.27 -14.83
N LYS A 673 24.25 0.75 -14.46
CA LYS A 673 23.41 1.53 -15.39
C LYS A 673 24.17 2.70 -16.00
N ASP A 674 25.29 3.14 -15.41
CA ASP A 674 26.05 4.35 -15.81
C ASP A 674 26.56 4.33 -17.26
N ARG A 675 26.73 3.15 -17.87
CA ARG A 675 27.32 3.01 -19.19
C ARG A 675 26.43 3.56 -20.31
N TRP A 676 25.13 3.33 -20.21
CA TRP A 676 24.14 3.81 -21.18
C TRP A 676 23.32 4.97 -20.62
N ASN A 677 23.73 5.53 -19.49
CA ASN A 677 22.96 6.53 -18.78
C ASN A 677 23.04 7.89 -19.49
N SER A 678 21.89 8.37 -19.97
CA SER A 678 21.62 9.78 -20.25
C SER A 678 20.48 10.30 -19.37
N GLY A 679 20.42 11.63 -19.28
CA GLY A 679 19.34 12.31 -18.61
C GLY A 679 19.48 12.41 -17.10
N SER A 680 18.39 12.81 -16.46
CA SER A 680 18.24 12.96 -15.01
C SER A 680 17.12 12.04 -14.51
N MET A 681 17.20 11.68 -13.23
CA MET A 681 16.13 10.96 -12.54
C MET A 681 16.05 11.56 -11.14
N ARG A 682 14.94 12.24 -10.85
CA ARG A 682 14.64 12.83 -9.55
C ARG A 682 13.63 11.93 -8.84
N CYS A 683 13.67 11.88 -7.52
CA CYS A 683 12.77 10.98 -6.79
C CYS A 683 12.13 11.69 -5.61
N PHE A 684 10.86 11.37 -5.42
CA PHE A 684 9.97 11.87 -4.39
C PHE A 684 9.42 10.70 -3.61
N GLY A 685 9.32 10.88 -2.29
CA GLY A 685 8.99 9.83 -1.35
C GLY A 685 10.16 9.47 -0.46
N ALA A 686 10.09 8.27 0.11
CA ALA A 686 11.08 7.82 1.07
C ALA A 686 11.97 6.72 0.49
N ARG A 687 13.27 6.89 0.63
CA ARG A 687 14.29 5.96 0.17
C ARG A 687 14.84 5.13 1.30
N VAL A 688 15.22 3.91 0.96
CA VAL A 688 16.30 3.22 1.67
C VAL A 688 17.64 3.76 1.19
N ALA A 689 18.59 3.97 2.12
CA ALA A 689 19.96 4.29 1.77
C ALA A 689 20.56 3.18 0.89
N SER A 690 20.75 3.45 -0.40
CA SER A 690 21.66 2.67 -1.25
C SER A 690 23.09 3.12 -0.93
N GLY A 691 23.67 2.56 0.14
CA GLY A 691 25.10 2.61 0.49
C GLY A 691 25.73 3.99 0.70
N GLY A 692 25.69 4.57 1.92
CA GLY A 692 26.63 5.67 2.19
C GLY A 692 26.59 6.42 3.52
N ARG A 693 25.45 6.53 4.20
CA ARG A 693 25.44 7.14 5.54
C ARG A 693 25.37 6.08 6.61
N LYS A 694 26.15 6.34 7.65
CA LYS A 694 26.54 5.35 8.65
C LYS A 694 25.34 4.85 9.48
N ALA A 695 24.35 5.69 9.76
CA ALA A 695 23.17 5.33 10.56
C ALA A 695 21.87 5.12 9.76
N ASP A 696 21.84 5.46 8.47
CA ASP A 696 20.60 5.59 7.71
C ASP A 696 19.92 4.25 7.43
N GLU A 697 18.62 4.22 7.62
CA GLU A 697 17.77 3.08 7.31
C GLU A 697 16.79 3.42 6.18
N TYR A 698 15.77 4.23 6.46
CA TYR A 698 14.72 4.65 5.54
C TYR A 698 14.34 6.12 5.86
N VAL A 699 14.71 7.01 4.94
CA VAL A 699 14.70 8.48 5.09
C VAL A 699 14.20 9.11 3.79
N TYR A 700 13.85 10.39 3.79
CA TYR A 700 13.45 11.08 2.57
C TYR A 700 14.61 11.35 1.62
N TYR A 701 14.30 11.52 0.33
CA TYR A 701 15.26 12.10 -0.60
C TYR A 701 15.61 13.54 -0.16
N ALA A 702 16.87 13.93 -0.33
CA ALA A 702 17.31 15.27 0.02
C ALA A 702 16.66 16.32 -0.90
N GLY A 703 16.35 17.50 -0.36
CA GLY A 703 15.61 18.55 -1.07
C GLY A 703 14.08 18.42 -0.98
N ILE A 704 13.60 17.65 0.00
CA ILE A 704 12.19 17.49 0.33
C ILE A 704 12.08 17.70 1.84
N GLU A 705 11.78 18.92 2.28
CA GLU A 705 11.87 19.28 3.71
C GLU A 705 10.52 19.70 4.31
N ALA A 706 9.58 20.18 3.49
CA ALA A 706 8.26 20.65 3.91
C ALA A 706 8.31 21.75 4.98
N ASP A 707 9.43 22.46 5.08
CA ASP A 707 9.66 23.46 6.10
C ASP A 707 9.05 24.80 5.67
N THR A 708 9.04 25.09 4.35
CA THR A 708 8.39 26.28 3.76
C THR A 708 7.06 25.98 3.05
N VAL A 709 6.28 27.02 2.79
CA VAL A 709 4.98 26.92 2.07
C VAL A 709 5.18 26.42 0.63
N GLU A 710 6.25 26.87 -0.02
CA GLU A 710 6.62 26.50 -1.39
C GLU A 710 7.01 25.02 -1.47
N GLU A 711 7.77 24.52 -0.49
CA GLU A 711 8.12 23.10 -0.42
C GLU A 711 6.89 22.21 -0.18
N MET A 712 5.95 22.68 0.66
CA MET A 712 4.67 22.00 0.86
C MET A 712 3.85 21.97 -0.45
N GLU A 713 3.78 23.09 -1.18
CA GLU A 713 3.11 23.14 -2.49
C GLU A 713 3.68 22.09 -3.45
N ILE A 714 5.01 22.00 -3.56
CA ILE A 714 5.69 21.00 -4.39
C ILE A 714 5.26 19.59 -3.98
N LEU A 715 5.30 19.26 -2.68
CA LEU A 715 4.87 17.97 -2.15
C LEU A 715 3.42 17.64 -2.52
N PHE A 716 2.49 18.59 -2.42
CA PHE A 716 1.10 18.34 -2.79
C PHE A 716 0.91 18.21 -4.31
N LYS A 717 1.70 18.90 -5.14
CA LYS A 717 1.70 18.70 -6.59
C LYS A 717 2.17 17.30 -6.98
N HIS A 718 3.16 16.74 -6.28
CA HIS A 718 3.55 15.33 -6.45
C HIS A 718 2.44 14.37 -6.06
N ALA A 719 1.81 14.61 -4.91
CA ALA A 719 0.69 13.80 -4.48
C ALA A 719 -0.43 13.81 -5.54
N LYS A 720 -0.77 14.99 -6.09
CA LYS A 720 -1.75 15.12 -7.18
C LYS A 720 -1.34 14.35 -8.43
N SER A 721 -0.08 14.47 -8.87
CA SER A 721 0.44 13.74 -10.04
C SER A 721 0.35 12.22 -9.87
N SER A 722 0.77 11.69 -8.72
CA SER A 722 0.65 10.26 -8.40
C SER A 722 -0.81 9.82 -8.32
N MET A 723 -1.69 10.65 -7.74
CA MET A 723 -3.13 10.40 -7.68
C MET A 723 -3.74 10.27 -9.08
N TYR A 724 -3.41 11.15 -10.02
CA TYR A 724 -3.92 11.06 -11.39
C TYR A 724 -3.53 9.73 -12.07
N GLN A 725 -2.27 9.31 -11.94
CA GLN A 725 -1.80 8.04 -12.51
C GLN A 725 -2.49 6.82 -11.88
N LEU A 726 -2.67 6.85 -10.55
CA LEU A 726 -3.29 5.75 -9.81
C LEU A 726 -4.80 5.64 -10.03
N GLU A 727 -5.52 6.75 -10.19
CA GLU A 727 -6.96 6.71 -10.51
C GLU A 727 -7.20 6.19 -11.93
N VAL A 728 -6.34 6.53 -12.90
CA VAL A 728 -6.37 5.90 -14.24
C VAL A 728 -6.07 4.40 -14.13
N THR A 729 -5.06 4.02 -13.35
CA THR A 729 -4.68 2.62 -13.13
C THR A 729 -5.82 1.84 -12.46
N LYS A 730 -6.50 2.41 -11.45
CA LYS A 730 -7.69 1.81 -10.80
C LYS A 730 -8.76 1.47 -11.84
N LEU A 731 -8.89 2.26 -12.90
CA LEU A 731 -9.90 2.03 -13.93
C LEU A 731 -9.47 0.98 -14.95
N LEU A 732 -8.21 1.06 -15.43
CA LEU A 732 -7.68 0.18 -16.48
C LEU A 732 -7.26 -1.20 -15.97
N HIS A 733 -6.61 -1.26 -14.81
CA HIS A 733 -6.07 -2.48 -14.24
C HIS A 733 -6.31 -2.51 -12.72
N PRO A 734 -7.53 -2.87 -12.28
CA PRO A 734 -7.92 -2.78 -10.87
C PRO A 734 -7.07 -3.67 -9.97
N ASP A 735 -6.71 -4.87 -10.44
CA ASP A 735 -5.87 -5.80 -9.69
C ASP A 735 -4.47 -5.24 -9.46
N LEU A 736 -3.91 -4.57 -10.47
CA LEU A 736 -2.63 -3.87 -10.34
C LEU A 736 -2.73 -2.69 -9.37
N PHE A 737 -3.80 -1.90 -9.43
CA PHE A 737 -4.03 -0.83 -8.46
C PHE A 737 -4.09 -1.39 -7.03
N GLU A 738 -4.77 -2.51 -6.81
CA GLU A 738 -4.82 -3.18 -5.51
C GLU A 738 -3.46 -3.72 -5.08
N GLU A 739 -2.68 -4.29 -6.00
CA GLU A 739 -1.30 -4.71 -5.76
C GLU A 739 -0.42 -3.54 -5.29
N LEU A 740 -0.47 -2.41 -6.01
CA LEU A 740 0.25 -1.18 -5.68
C LEU A 740 -0.20 -0.63 -4.31
N ARG A 741 -1.51 -0.52 -4.09
CA ARG A 741 -2.12 -0.04 -2.83
C ARG A 741 -1.67 -0.90 -1.65
N ASN A 742 -1.77 -2.22 -1.77
CA ASN A 742 -1.44 -3.14 -0.68
C ASN A 742 0.06 -3.16 -0.38
N THR A 743 0.89 -3.16 -1.41
CA THR A 743 2.35 -3.11 -1.25
C THR A 743 2.80 -1.77 -0.64
N GLY A 744 2.11 -0.68 -0.96
CA GLY A 744 2.37 0.66 -0.43
C GLY A 744 1.90 0.90 1.00
N LYS A 745 0.98 0.10 1.56
CA LYS A 745 0.41 0.29 2.92
C LYS A 745 1.48 0.39 4.02
N VAL A 746 2.52 -0.43 3.94
CA VAL A 746 3.59 -0.49 4.94
C VAL A 746 4.67 0.57 4.71
N CYS A 747 4.68 1.19 3.54
CA CYS A 747 5.64 2.19 3.15
C CYS A 747 5.19 3.59 3.58
N GLU A 748 6.15 4.50 3.56
CA GLU A 748 5.85 5.92 3.64
C GLU A 748 5.41 6.42 2.25
N ARG A 749 4.32 7.17 2.19
CA ARG A 749 3.57 7.42 0.95
C ARG A 749 3.72 8.86 0.46
N VAL A 750 3.93 9.02 -0.84
CA VAL A 750 3.67 10.25 -1.60
C VAL A 750 2.17 10.35 -1.85
N GLY A 751 1.52 11.27 -1.15
CA GLY A 751 0.07 11.40 -1.17
C GLY A 751 -0.64 10.23 -0.49
N GLU A 752 -1.59 9.63 -1.18
CA GLU A 752 -2.50 8.64 -0.59
C GLU A 752 -2.03 7.18 -0.74
N TYR A 753 -1.45 6.83 -1.88
CA TYR A 753 -1.04 5.45 -2.18
C TYR A 753 0.35 5.31 -2.81
N GLY A 754 0.89 6.34 -3.49
CA GLY A 754 2.19 6.26 -4.14
C GLY A 754 3.30 6.10 -3.12
N VAL A 755 4.32 5.26 -3.36
CA VAL A 755 5.44 5.07 -2.42
C VAL A 755 6.64 5.91 -2.81
N ASN A 756 7.12 5.72 -4.04
CA ASN A 756 8.14 6.55 -4.64
C ASN A 756 7.70 6.95 -6.04
N LEU A 757 7.74 8.25 -6.31
CA LEU A 757 7.51 8.83 -7.63
C LEU A 757 8.86 9.30 -8.17
N PHE A 758 9.27 8.78 -9.32
CA PHE A 758 10.47 9.20 -10.01
C PHE A 758 10.10 10.07 -11.19
N THR A 759 10.67 11.27 -11.27
CA THR A 759 10.58 12.08 -12.49
C THR A 759 11.85 11.89 -13.31
N CYS A 760 11.67 11.52 -14.57
CA CYS A 760 12.70 11.11 -15.49
C CYS A 760 12.77 12.12 -16.63
N GLU A 761 13.95 12.67 -16.93
CA GLU A 761 14.17 13.56 -18.09
C GLU A 761 15.30 13.05 -18.96
N GLY A 762 15.03 12.78 -20.24
CA GLY A 762 16.00 12.17 -21.16
C GLY A 762 16.55 10.84 -20.64
N TYR A 763 15.75 10.16 -19.81
CA TYR A 763 16.14 8.94 -19.13
C TYR A 763 16.33 7.81 -20.13
N THR A 764 17.50 7.20 -20.08
CA THR A 764 17.81 5.97 -20.81
C THR A 764 18.34 4.92 -19.86
N ALA A 765 18.01 3.67 -20.16
CA ALA A 765 18.51 2.51 -19.46
C ALA A 765 18.75 1.35 -20.44
N PRO A 766 19.80 0.54 -20.21
CA PRO A 766 19.93 -0.73 -20.93
C PRO A 766 18.82 -1.69 -20.50
N LEU A 767 18.80 -2.87 -21.12
CA LEU A 767 18.03 -3.99 -20.61
C LEU A 767 18.51 -4.37 -19.20
N HIS A 768 17.59 -4.43 -18.25
CA HIS A 768 17.84 -4.81 -16.86
C HIS A 768 16.52 -5.29 -16.22
N ASP A 769 16.61 -5.94 -15.07
CA ASP A 769 15.49 -6.07 -14.16
C ASP A 769 15.75 -5.23 -12.90
N ASP A 770 14.68 -4.85 -12.23
CA ASP A 770 14.71 -4.24 -10.92
C ASP A 770 14.14 -5.22 -9.90
N LYS A 771 14.65 -5.15 -8.67
CA LYS A 771 14.18 -6.00 -7.57
C LYS A 771 12.98 -5.38 -6.88
N ASP A 772 11.90 -5.21 -7.63
CA ASP A 772 10.68 -4.56 -7.16
C ASP A 772 9.73 -5.53 -6.46
N ALA A 773 8.96 -4.98 -5.53
CA ALA A 773 8.00 -5.69 -4.69
C ALA A 773 6.75 -6.09 -5.47
N CYS A 774 6.36 -5.23 -6.41
CA CYS A 774 5.17 -5.34 -7.23
C CYS A 774 5.47 -4.81 -8.65
N ARG A 775 4.50 -4.96 -9.54
CA ARG A 775 4.48 -4.25 -10.82
C ARG A 775 4.45 -2.73 -10.63
N SER A 776 4.86 -2.01 -11.66
CA SER A 776 5.00 -0.55 -11.66
C SER A 776 4.18 0.11 -12.75
N ILE A 777 4.00 1.43 -12.62
CA ILE A 777 3.42 2.27 -13.66
C ILE A 777 4.40 3.37 -14.06
N CYS A 778 4.32 3.77 -15.31
CA CYS A 778 5.11 4.84 -15.91
C CYS A 778 4.22 5.71 -16.77
N SER A 779 4.50 7.01 -16.81
CA SER A 779 3.87 7.96 -17.72
C SER A 779 4.90 8.74 -18.51
N GLN A 780 4.56 9.09 -19.74
CA GLN A 780 5.33 10.00 -20.58
C GLN A 780 4.50 11.27 -20.75
N ILE A 781 4.98 12.38 -20.19
CA ILE A 781 4.23 13.64 -20.06
C ILE A 781 4.56 14.56 -21.22
N ARG A 782 5.86 14.79 -21.46
CA ARG A 782 6.35 15.52 -22.63
C ARG A 782 7.31 14.66 -23.42
N TRP A 783 7.30 14.79 -24.73
CA TRP A 783 8.12 13.98 -25.61
C TRP A 783 8.47 14.80 -26.87
N ASP A 784 9.77 14.94 -27.14
CA ASP A 784 10.38 15.64 -28.26
C ASP A 784 11.63 14.86 -28.69
N ALA A 785 11.40 13.80 -29.48
CA ALA A 785 12.44 12.91 -29.99
C ALA A 785 12.06 12.39 -31.38
N ASP A 786 12.95 11.62 -32.03
CA ASP A 786 12.67 11.09 -33.37
C ASP A 786 11.73 9.87 -33.32
N ALA A 787 10.48 10.08 -33.76
CA ALA A 787 9.45 9.05 -33.78
C ALA A 787 9.78 7.90 -34.74
N SER A 788 10.51 8.21 -35.82
CA SER A 788 10.79 7.25 -36.90
C SER A 788 11.67 6.09 -36.45
N ILE A 789 12.50 6.32 -35.44
CA ILE A 789 13.35 5.30 -34.81
C ILE A 789 12.92 4.98 -33.38
N SER A 790 11.74 5.45 -32.95
CA SER A 790 11.14 5.15 -31.64
C SER A 790 12.06 5.48 -30.45
N GLU A 791 12.76 6.62 -30.49
CA GLU A 791 13.65 7.02 -29.39
C GLU A 791 12.89 7.13 -28.06
N PHE A 792 13.54 6.72 -26.98
CA PHE A 792 12.97 6.63 -25.64
C PHE A 792 11.80 5.65 -25.50
N GLY A 793 11.53 4.83 -26.53
CA GLY A 793 10.56 3.75 -26.44
C GLY A 793 10.82 2.83 -25.25
N PHE A 794 9.78 2.25 -24.68
CA PHE A 794 9.92 1.35 -23.53
C PHE A 794 9.92 -0.10 -23.99
N CYS A 795 10.93 -0.88 -23.63
CA CYS A 795 11.07 -2.29 -24.02
C CYS A 795 10.70 -3.22 -22.86
N GLN A 796 9.90 -4.24 -23.13
CA GLN A 796 9.62 -5.36 -22.22
C GLN A 796 10.01 -6.67 -22.92
N LEU A 797 11.29 -7.04 -22.80
CA LEU A 797 11.89 -8.09 -23.62
C LEU A 797 11.34 -9.48 -23.34
N GLU A 798 11.02 -9.79 -22.08
CA GLU A 798 10.43 -11.08 -21.72
C GLU A 798 9.02 -11.27 -22.33
N TYR A 799 8.25 -10.19 -22.52
CA TYR A 799 6.95 -10.25 -23.20
C TYR A 799 7.02 -9.90 -24.70
N LYS A 800 8.23 -9.75 -25.25
CA LYS A 800 8.47 -9.51 -26.68
C LYS A 800 7.72 -8.32 -27.27
N TYR A 801 7.57 -7.24 -26.52
CA TYR A 801 7.04 -5.99 -27.04
C TYR A 801 7.90 -4.78 -26.66
N TYR A 802 7.71 -3.71 -27.42
CA TYR A 802 8.14 -2.37 -27.03
C TYR A 802 7.06 -1.35 -27.35
N ILE A 803 7.05 -0.26 -26.60
CA ILE A 803 6.09 0.82 -26.73
C ILE A 803 6.77 1.97 -27.47
N ARG A 804 6.17 2.45 -28.56
CA ARG A 804 6.57 3.72 -29.16
C ARG A 804 6.01 4.86 -28.32
N THR A 805 6.86 5.39 -27.43
CA THR A 805 6.47 6.45 -26.49
C THR A 805 6.14 7.76 -27.21
N ARG A 806 5.20 8.52 -26.65
CA ARG A 806 4.82 9.88 -27.02
C ARG A 806 4.31 10.62 -25.78
N ALA A 807 4.09 11.93 -25.91
CA ALA A 807 3.46 12.70 -24.85
C ALA A 807 2.06 12.18 -24.52
N ASN A 808 1.63 12.40 -23.29
CA ASN A 808 0.33 11.99 -22.76
C ASN A 808 0.07 10.48 -22.80
N MET A 809 0.96 9.70 -22.19
CA MET A 809 0.84 8.25 -22.07
C MET A 809 0.95 7.77 -20.63
N LEU A 810 0.35 6.61 -20.35
CA LEU A 810 0.51 5.83 -19.12
C LEU A 810 0.59 4.34 -19.47
N TRP A 811 1.53 3.59 -18.89
CA TRP A 811 1.60 2.15 -19.04
C TRP A 811 1.99 1.47 -17.73
N SER A 812 1.62 0.21 -17.59
CA SER A 812 2.18 -0.67 -16.57
C SER A 812 3.27 -1.56 -17.13
N PHE A 813 4.12 -2.05 -16.24
CA PHE A 813 5.08 -3.11 -16.56
C PHE A 813 5.48 -3.86 -15.29
N ASP A 814 5.90 -5.11 -15.46
CA ASP A 814 6.61 -5.84 -14.42
C ASP A 814 8.11 -5.50 -14.45
N ALA A 815 8.56 -4.67 -13.51
CA ALA A 815 9.96 -4.26 -13.39
C ALA A 815 10.91 -5.42 -13.03
N ARG A 816 10.38 -6.55 -12.54
CA ARG A 816 11.17 -7.78 -12.23
C ARG A 816 11.53 -8.58 -13.49
N LYS A 817 11.00 -8.16 -14.64
CA LYS A 817 11.25 -8.74 -15.96
C LYS A 817 12.27 -7.88 -16.69
N LEU A 818 12.97 -8.49 -17.66
CA LEU A 818 13.98 -7.80 -18.42
C LEU A 818 13.38 -6.69 -19.29
N HIS A 819 13.70 -5.44 -18.96
CA HIS A 819 13.11 -4.24 -19.54
C HIS A 819 14.15 -3.13 -19.73
N GLY A 820 13.85 -2.12 -20.55
CA GLY A 820 14.79 -1.02 -20.81
C GLY A 820 14.21 0.04 -21.71
N THR A 821 15.05 0.94 -22.22
CA THR A 821 14.63 1.97 -23.17
C THR A 821 15.28 1.75 -24.54
N VAL A 822 14.57 2.08 -25.61
CA VAL A 822 15.16 2.28 -26.94
C VAL A 822 16.05 3.53 -26.87
N LEU A 823 17.35 3.30 -26.89
CA LEU A 823 18.37 4.32 -26.80
C LEU A 823 18.27 5.30 -27.98
N PRO A 824 18.34 6.62 -27.70
CA PRO A 824 18.33 7.64 -28.74
C PRO A 824 19.62 7.60 -29.57
N SER A 825 19.60 8.32 -30.68
CA SER A 825 20.78 8.66 -31.46
C SER A 825 21.68 9.66 -30.72
N GLU A 826 22.95 9.70 -31.09
CA GLU A 826 23.89 10.74 -30.63
C GLU A 826 23.43 12.14 -31.04
N ASP A 827 22.80 12.28 -32.21
CA ASP A 827 22.26 13.54 -32.71
C ASP A 827 21.18 14.07 -31.74
N THR A 828 20.23 13.21 -31.34
CA THR A 828 19.20 13.57 -30.36
C THR A 828 19.82 13.91 -29.01
N LEU A 829 20.79 13.14 -28.52
CA LEU A 829 21.47 13.47 -27.26
C LEU A 829 22.18 14.82 -27.32
N GLN A 830 22.78 15.16 -28.46
CA GLN A 830 23.42 16.46 -28.67
C GLN A 830 22.37 17.58 -28.69
N VAL A 831 21.25 17.40 -29.38
CA VAL A 831 20.13 18.35 -29.37
C VAL A 831 19.57 18.53 -27.96
N MET A 832 19.32 17.45 -27.22
CA MET A 832 18.82 17.52 -25.85
C MET A 832 19.75 18.29 -24.93
N ARG A 833 21.07 18.06 -25.04
CA ARG A 833 22.08 18.78 -24.26
C ARG A 833 22.15 20.27 -24.61
N LEU A 834 21.99 20.61 -25.90
CA LEU A 834 22.17 21.98 -26.39
C LEU A 834 20.89 22.83 -26.31
N ARG A 835 19.71 22.21 -26.39
CA ARG A 835 18.42 22.89 -26.52
C ARG A 835 17.40 22.53 -25.43
N GLY A 836 17.76 21.65 -24.49
CA GLY A 836 16.85 21.22 -23.42
C GLY A 836 15.74 20.29 -23.92
N GLY A 837 16.06 19.40 -24.87
CA GLY A 837 15.08 18.48 -25.47
C GLY A 837 14.35 17.63 -24.43
N VAL A 838 13.09 17.28 -24.73
CA VAL A 838 12.10 16.95 -23.71
C VAL A 838 11.62 15.51 -23.87
N SER A 839 12.24 14.55 -23.20
CA SER A 839 11.56 13.30 -22.86
C SER A 839 11.38 13.32 -21.36
N SER A 840 10.24 13.81 -20.88
CA SER A 840 9.94 13.84 -19.45
C SER A 840 8.76 12.93 -19.09
N GLY A 841 8.96 12.14 -18.05
CA GLY A 841 7.99 11.15 -17.60
C GLY A 841 8.06 10.95 -16.09
N GLN A 842 7.07 10.24 -15.56
CA GLN A 842 7.01 9.85 -14.16
C GLN A 842 6.96 8.32 -14.04
N HIS A 843 7.49 7.78 -12.95
CA HIS A 843 7.55 6.34 -12.69
C HIS A 843 7.26 6.07 -11.22
N ASP A 844 6.24 5.27 -10.93
CA ASP A 844 5.94 4.81 -9.58
C ASP A 844 6.52 3.41 -9.35
N SER A 845 7.36 3.26 -8.32
CA SER A 845 7.93 1.96 -7.94
C SER A 845 8.08 1.73 -6.46
N ILE A 846 8.14 0.43 -6.12
CA ILE A 846 8.35 -0.06 -4.77
C ILE A 846 9.40 -1.14 -4.81
N ARG A 847 10.63 -0.86 -4.36
CA ARG A 847 11.67 -1.89 -4.31
C ARG A 847 11.34 -2.93 -3.25
N LYS A 848 11.51 -4.23 -3.52
CA LYS A 848 11.24 -5.34 -2.58
C LYS A 848 11.93 -5.16 -1.24
N LYS A 849 13.20 -4.76 -1.27
CA LYS A 849 13.99 -4.48 -0.07
C LYS A 849 13.45 -3.30 0.75
N ASP A 850 12.83 -2.31 0.08
CA ASP A 850 12.29 -1.11 0.70
C ASP A 850 10.96 -1.46 1.39
N ALA A 851 10.07 -2.17 0.70
CA ALA A 851 8.81 -2.68 1.27
C ALA A 851 9.05 -3.59 2.48
N ALA A 852 9.96 -4.56 2.38
CA ALA A 852 10.28 -5.46 3.49
C ALA A 852 10.81 -4.72 4.72
N ARG A 853 11.66 -3.69 4.50
CA ARG A 853 12.19 -2.86 5.58
C ARG A 853 11.12 -1.96 6.19
N ALA A 854 10.23 -1.39 5.37
CA ALA A 854 9.14 -0.57 5.84
C ALA A 854 8.14 -1.39 6.68
N ALA A 855 7.82 -2.61 6.25
CA ALA A 855 7.03 -3.57 7.04
C ALA A 855 7.68 -3.86 8.41
N ARG A 856 9.00 -4.13 8.43
CA ARG A 856 9.73 -4.32 9.69
C ARG A 856 9.65 -3.09 10.60
N ARG A 857 9.73 -1.88 10.04
CA ARG A 857 9.61 -0.62 10.81
C ARG A 857 8.21 -0.40 11.35
N GLN A 858 7.19 -0.70 10.55
CA GLN A 858 5.82 -0.64 11.01
C GLN A 858 5.61 -1.61 12.17
N ALA A 859 6.06 -2.86 12.06
CA ALA A 859 6.03 -3.82 13.15
C ALA A 859 6.78 -3.34 14.41
N ILE A 860 7.96 -2.71 14.24
CA ILE A 860 8.66 -2.06 15.35
C ILE A 860 7.75 -1.02 15.99
N ARG A 861 7.17 -0.07 15.24
CA ARG A 861 6.27 0.96 15.79
C ARG A 861 5.08 0.35 16.54
N ASP A 862 4.44 -0.65 15.96
CA ASP A 862 3.29 -1.34 16.54
C ASP A 862 3.67 -2.05 17.87
N ASN A 863 4.90 -2.57 17.96
CA ASN A 863 5.46 -3.19 19.16
C ASN A 863 5.98 -2.20 20.21
N TYR A 864 5.73 -0.88 20.09
CA TYR A 864 6.22 0.10 21.05
C TYR A 864 5.78 -0.19 22.50
N HIS A 865 4.52 -0.55 22.71
CA HIS A 865 3.99 -0.83 24.05
C HIS A 865 4.65 -2.05 24.71
N VAL A 866 4.97 -3.06 23.91
CA VAL A 866 5.73 -4.25 24.33
C VAL A 866 7.11 -3.83 24.82
N ARG A 867 7.86 -3.07 24.01
CA ARG A 867 9.18 -2.59 24.41
C ARG A 867 9.14 -1.69 25.63
N ARG A 868 8.16 -0.78 25.71
CA ARG A 868 8.01 0.10 26.87
C ARG A 868 7.81 -0.70 28.15
N ARG A 869 7.07 -1.80 28.11
CA ARG A 869 6.85 -2.67 29.28
C ARG A 869 8.10 -3.44 29.71
N ILE A 870 8.96 -3.80 28.75
CA ILE A 870 10.18 -4.56 29.03
C ILE A 870 11.30 -3.64 29.55
N TYR A 871 11.41 -2.41 29.02
CA TYR A 871 12.52 -1.49 29.31
C TYR A 871 12.18 -0.34 30.25
N GLY A 872 10.89 -0.02 30.42
CA GLY A 872 10.40 0.98 31.38
C GLY A 872 10.04 0.34 32.70
#